data_AF-W6MFP8-F1
#
_entry.id   AF-W6MFP8-F1
#
_cell.length_a   1.000
_cell.length_b   1.000
_cell.length_c   1.000
_cell.angle_alpha   90.00
_cell.angle_beta   90.00
_cell.angle_gamma   90.00
#
_symmetry.space_group_name_H-M   'P 1'
#
loop_
_entity.id
_entity.type
_entity.pdbx_description
1 polymer ?
#
loop_
_entity_poly.entity_id
_entity_poly.type
_entity_poly.pdbx_seq_one_letter_code
_entity_poly.pdbx_strand_id
1 'polypeptide(L)'
;MAEASFAQSVLNASPNEGPWEQYKISPASRTVYPTKVYSTEGVTQFAENLVGNTDTIAYLKGEGAAITLDFGFNTCGFYAVEFGADSTEGQSVHLSFAESNYFIDKDNADRSMDFLIEDKTLEVPVSEGLYVCSHALQRGAFRYMTISTRKPGKVSIKKVHTTMNNMPSLGDNLRNYKGYFYSSDDFANTIWYAGAYTVQLSIIPTDTGRRMDIVSPATGWSNDVQCGFGPEVLVDGARRDRTIWAGDRGISQLTEYITFNSECSVDSTTWILAHQTPEGRFPYACEPILSYNSDTYHLWSLKCIYSSVFLNSASLEWLKQVWKKYTLAIELIWKQVDETGTLKIDGAADWGRDMLQGHSTACNCLLYMALVDGAELAGLLDDKAHAEEYTSKAEGLKKAINSYLWDEKEGLFLDTDELEIHSHDANALAIFYKVATEEKLERISKNLTKRWTPYGAQAPEMQYCVSPFISSLELMSHTLVGHPERSYELFKTMWGYMWNAPYSVQSSLIEGYNGDGTCKYPFIGYDPAYISHCHPWASGPTIWLTNQIVGINFLGNEHKEWTFAPEGVFAEGSVEFAQAGFSSKTGGYITAGFKKHSAAVLQLVIKAPANTTGSIGIPVKTDSKIAQVEINGKPVEVSKVSSNGRHYLIEGLAAGEYDVIVTYA
;
A
#
# COMPACT_ATOMS: atom_id res chain seq x y z
N MET A 1 -24.73 2.95 30.28
CA MET A 1 -23.32 3.26 30.62
C MET A 1 -23.04 4.64 30.07
N ALA A 2 -22.41 5.54 30.83
CA ALA A 2 -22.03 6.85 30.29
C ALA A 2 -21.05 6.63 29.13
N GLU A 3 -21.24 7.35 28.03
CA GLU A 3 -20.32 7.33 26.90
C GLU A 3 -18.93 7.80 27.39
N ALA A 4 -17.88 7.05 27.05
CA ALA A 4 -16.52 7.41 27.46
C ALA A 4 -16.14 8.78 26.90
N SER A 5 -15.40 9.60 27.65
CA SER A 5 -14.91 10.88 27.12
C SER A 5 -13.96 10.65 25.95
N PHE A 6 -13.77 11.66 25.08
CA PHE A 6 -12.81 11.54 23.98
C PHE A 6 -11.39 11.19 24.47
N ALA A 7 -10.96 11.81 25.57
CA ALA A 7 -9.68 11.47 26.20
C ALA A 7 -9.62 9.99 26.62
N GLN A 8 -10.66 9.46 27.27
CA GLN A 8 -10.71 8.05 27.62
C GLN A 8 -10.76 7.13 26.40
N SER A 9 -11.40 7.55 25.31
CA SER A 9 -11.39 6.81 24.05
C SER A 9 -9.97 6.65 23.52
N VAL A 10 -9.17 7.72 23.50
CA VAL A 10 -7.79 7.68 22.98
C VAL A 10 -6.85 6.94 23.95
N LEU A 11 -6.89 7.27 25.24
CA LEU A 11 -5.94 6.71 26.23
C LEU A 11 -6.13 5.21 26.48
N ASN A 12 -7.34 4.69 26.28
CA ASN A 12 -7.66 3.27 26.40
C ASN A 12 -7.70 2.54 25.05
N ALA A 13 -7.46 3.24 23.93
CA ALA A 13 -7.50 2.61 22.62
C ALA A 13 -6.47 1.50 22.50
N SER A 14 -6.86 0.43 21.80
CA SER A 14 -5.94 -0.63 21.37
C SER A 14 -6.28 -1.06 19.94
N PRO A 15 -5.32 -1.60 19.17
CA PRO A 15 -5.60 -1.95 17.78
C PRO A 15 -6.76 -2.94 17.55
N ASN A 16 -7.17 -3.68 18.59
CA ASN A 16 -8.10 -4.80 18.51
C ASN A 16 -9.35 -4.65 19.39
N GLU A 17 -9.52 -3.50 20.06
CA GLU A 17 -10.68 -3.21 20.91
C GLU A 17 -11.11 -1.75 20.71
N GLY A 18 -12.22 -1.54 19.99
CA GLY A 18 -12.79 -0.21 19.80
C GLY A 18 -13.85 -0.16 18.69
N PRO A 19 -14.46 1.01 18.44
CA PRO A 19 -15.46 1.18 17.39
C PRO A 19 -14.90 0.91 15.98
N TRP A 20 -13.58 0.93 15.80
CA TRP A 20 -12.94 0.64 14.52
C TRP A 20 -12.98 -0.84 14.12
N GLU A 21 -13.29 -1.76 15.04
CA GLU A 21 -13.41 -3.19 14.72
C GLU A 21 -14.39 -3.46 13.58
N GLN A 22 -15.45 -2.66 13.45
CA GLN A 22 -16.44 -2.81 12.38
C GLN A 22 -15.87 -2.56 10.97
N TYR A 23 -14.74 -1.85 10.85
CA TYR A 23 -14.13 -1.51 9.57
C TYR A 23 -13.07 -2.53 9.12
N LYS A 24 -12.59 -3.41 10.02
CA LYS A 24 -11.65 -4.47 9.63
C LYS A 24 -12.32 -5.44 8.67
N ILE A 25 -11.79 -5.45 7.45
CA ILE A 25 -12.23 -6.34 6.36
C ILE A 25 -11.70 -7.76 6.56
N SER A 26 -10.54 -7.91 7.22
CA SER A 26 -9.97 -9.22 7.53
C SER A 26 -10.97 -10.13 8.25
N PRO A 27 -11.13 -11.38 7.80
CA PRO A 27 -12.07 -12.30 8.40
C PRO A 27 -11.59 -12.75 9.79
N ALA A 28 -12.54 -13.08 10.66
CA ALA A 28 -12.24 -13.59 12.01
C ALA A 28 -11.70 -15.03 12.03
N SER A 29 -11.76 -15.72 10.88
CA SER A 29 -11.29 -17.10 10.68
C SER A 29 -10.53 -17.17 9.36
N ARG A 30 -9.47 -17.99 9.29
CA ARG A 30 -8.77 -18.30 8.03
C ARG A 30 -9.65 -19.08 7.06
N THR A 31 -10.55 -19.91 7.56
CA THR A 31 -11.52 -20.61 6.71
C THR A 31 -12.74 -19.72 6.51
N VAL A 32 -12.95 -19.31 5.26
CA VAL A 32 -14.03 -18.42 4.83
C VAL A 32 -14.96 -19.14 3.86
N TYR A 33 -16.22 -18.73 3.85
CA TYR A 33 -17.30 -19.33 3.09
C TYR A 33 -17.96 -18.28 2.19
N PRO A 34 -18.59 -18.67 1.08
CA PRO A 34 -19.43 -17.77 0.29
C PRO A 34 -20.48 -17.08 1.17
N THR A 35 -20.71 -15.79 0.94
CA THR A 35 -21.70 -15.00 1.68
C THR A 35 -23.02 -14.87 0.92
N LYS A 36 -23.01 -15.12 -0.40
CA LYS A 36 -24.19 -15.18 -1.26
C LYS A 36 -23.92 -15.95 -2.55
N VAL A 37 -24.99 -16.40 -3.20
CA VAL A 37 -24.96 -16.75 -4.62
C VAL A 37 -25.02 -15.46 -5.45
N TYR A 38 -24.03 -15.25 -6.31
CA TYR A 38 -24.00 -14.09 -7.21
C TYR A 38 -24.91 -14.29 -8.41
N SER A 39 -24.83 -15.45 -9.07
CA SER A 39 -25.64 -15.79 -10.23
C SER A 39 -25.73 -17.30 -10.43
N THR A 40 -26.75 -17.73 -11.17
CA THR A 40 -26.87 -19.10 -11.66
C THR A 40 -27.17 -19.11 -13.16
N GLU A 41 -26.69 -20.14 -13.84
CA GLU A 41 -26.93 -20.40 -15.27
C GLU A 41 -27.34 -21.85 -15.47
N GLY A 42 -28.19 -22.14 -16.46
CA GLY A 42 -28.68 -23.48 -16.73
C GLY A 42 -29.59 -24.03 -15.61
N VAL A 43 -29.58 -25.36 -15.42
CA VAL A 43 -30.47 -26.02 -14.44
C VAL A 43 -29.73 -26.21 -13.11
N THR A 44 -30.02 -25.33 -12.15
CA THR A 44 -29.52 -25.42 -10.77
C THR A 44 -30.66 -25.69 -9.79
N GLN A 45 -30.37 -26.33 -8.65
CA GLN A 45 -31.34 -26.48 -7.55
C GLN A 45 -30.67 -26.19 -6.21
N PHE A 46 -31.37 -25.43 -5.37
CA PHE A 46 -30.94 -25.06 -4.03
C PHE A 46 -29.53 -24.44 -3.98
N ALA A 47 -29.17 -23.58 -4.95
CA ALA A 47 -27.85 -22.96 -5.00
C ALA A 47 -27.47 -22.22 -3.70
N GLU A 48 -28.44 -21.59 -3.04
CA GLU A 48 -28.27 -20.90 -1.75
C GLU A 48 -27.76 -21.80 -0.61
N ASN A 49 -27.88 -23.12 -0.74
CA ASN A 49 -27.33 -24.08 0.22
C ASN A 49 -25.79 -24.00 0.31
N LEU A 50 -25.12 -23.44 -0.71
CA LEU A 50 -23.67 -23.23 -0.72
C LEU A 50 -23.21 -21.97 0.04
N VAL A 51 -24.13 -21.19 0.59
CA VAL A 51 -23.82 -19.98 1.38
C VAL A 51 -23.54 -20.35 2.83
N GLY A 52 -22.43 -19.86 3.36
CA GLY A 52 -22.00 -20.12 4.73
C GLY A 52 -21.48 -21.55 4.96
N ASN A 53 -21.34 -21.92 6.24
CA ASN A 53 -20.91 -23.26 6.63
C ASN A 53 -22.12 -24.16 6.92
N THR A 54 -22.75 -24.68 5.87
CA THR A 54 -23.88 -25.62 5.98
C THR A 54 -23.55 -26.97 5.35
N ASP A 55 -24.22 -28.03 5.78
CA ASP A 55 -24.11 -29.38 5.19
C ASP A 55 -25.26 -29.66 4.20
N THR A 56 -25.89 -28.61 3.68
CA THR A 56 -27.03 -28.73 2.77
C THR A 56 -26.59 -28.82 1.31
N ILE A 57 -27.33 -29.56 0.49
CA ILE A 57 -26.88 -29.90 -0.87
C ILE A 57 -27.47 -28.96 -1.91
N ALA A 58 -26.62 -28.43 -2.79
CA ALA A 58 -26.99 -27.81 -4.06
C ALA A 58 -26.71 -28.75 -5.23
N TYR A 59 -27.44 -28.55 -6.34
CA TYR A 59 -27.29 -29.36 -7.55
C TYR A 59 -27.04 -28.52 -8.79
N LEU A 60 -26.09 -28.96 -9.60
CA LEU A 60 -25.91 -28.55 -11.01
C LEU A 60 -26.40 -29.71 -11.90
N LYS A 61 -27.25 -29.44 -12.89
CA LYS A 61 -27.85 -30.47 -13.76
C LYS A 61 -27.70 -30.12 -15.23
N GLY A 62 -27.25 -31.10 -16.00
CA GLY A 62 -27.01 -30.96 -17.43
C GLY A 62 -25.68 -30.27 -17.73
N GLU A 63 -25.38 -30.18 -19.03
CA GLU A 63 -24.22 -29.47 -19.55
C GLU A 63 -24.46 -27.95 -19.50
N GLY A 64 -23.44 -27.19 -19.11
CA GLY A 64 -23.50 -25.72 -19.05
C GLY A 64 -24.20 -25.14 -17.83
N ALA A 65 -24.61 -25.95 -16.84
CA ALA A 65 -25.10 -25.42 -15.57
C ALA A 65 -23.95 -24.75 -14.81
N ALA A 66 -24.20 -23.60 -14.18
CA ALA A 66 -23.21 -22.89 -13.39
C ALA A 66 -23.82 -22.22 -12.14
N ILE A 67 -23.02 -22.15 -11.08
CA ILE A 67 -23.29 -21.35 -9.88
C ILE A 67 -22.06 -20.49 -9.63
N THR A 68 -22.25 -19.16 -9.56
CA THR A 68 -21.21 -18.22 -9.15
C THR A 68 -21.44 -17.82 -7.70
N LEU A 69 -20.42 -17.98 -6.88
CA LEU A 69 -20.40 -17.70 -5.45
C LEU A 69 -19.62 -16.41 -5.20
N ASP A 70 -20.14 -15.54 -4.34
CA ASP A 70 -19.45 -14.32 -3.88
C ASP A 70 -19.05 -14.48 -2.41
N PHE A 71 -17.75 -14.38 -2.12
CA PHE A 71 -17.21 -14.45 -0.76
C PHE A 71 -17.42 -13.16 0.04
N GLY A 72 -17.86 -12.08 -0.60
CA GLY A 72 -18.13 -10.77 -0.01
C GLY A 72 -16.90 -9.86 0.04
N PHE A 73 -15.70 -10.44 -0.02
CA PHE A 73 -14.40 -9.78 -0.04
C PHE A 73 -13.41 -10.62 -0.84
N ASN A 74 -12.33 -10.00 -1.32
CA ASN A 74 -11.20 -10.73 -1.89
C ASN A 74 -10.57 -11.65 -0.83
N THR A 75 -10.61 -12.96 -1.04
CA THR A 75 -9.91 -14.00 -0.26
C THR A 75 -8.75 -14.59 -1.08
N CYS A 76 -7.98 -15.52 -0.52
CA CYS A 76 -6.88 -16.21 -1.21
C CYS A 76 -6.58 -17.57 -0.55
N GLY A 77 -5.71 -18.37 -1.16
CA GLY A 77 -5.19 -19.61 -0.60
C GLY A 77 -5.90 -20.86 -1.13
N PHE A 78 -6.17 -21.80 -0.23
CA PHE A 78 -6.62 -23.14 -0.57
C PHE A 78 -8.13 -23.23 -0.64
N TYR A 79 -8.69 -23.27 -1.85
CA TYR A 79 -10.12 -23.50 -2.02
C TYR A 79 -10.45 -24.99 -1.95
N ALA A 80 -11.67 -25.26 -1.50
CA ALA A 80 -12.18 -26.61 -1.35
C ALA A 80 -13.65 -26.69 -1.75
N VAL A 81 -14.03 -27.82 -2.35
CA VAL A 81 -15.39 -28.16 -2.76
C VAL A 81 -15.72 -29.53 -2.18
N GLU A 82 -16.73 -29.61 -1.35
CA GLU A 82 -17.24 -30.86 -0.80
C GLU A 82 -18.40 -31.37 -1.66
N PHE A 83 -18.22 -32.53 -2.31
CA PHE A 83 -19.23 -33.14 -3.14
C PHE A 83 -20.10 -34.12 -2.34
N GLY A 84 -21.38 -34.17 -2.70
CA GLY A 84 -22.31 -35.16 -2.17
C GLY A 84 -22.20 -36.53 -2.87
N ALA A 85 -22.82 -37.54 -2.25
CA ALA A 85 -22.90 -38.90 -2.79
C ALA A 85 -23.80 -39.01 -4.03
N ASP A 86 -24.68 -38.03 -4.25
CA ASP A 86 -25.75 -38.07 -5.25
C ASP A 86 -25.35 -37.36 -6.55
N SER A 87 -24.15 -37.65 -7.04
CA SER A 87 -23.64 -37.19 -8.32
C SER A 87 -23.70 -38.34 -9.34
N THR A 88 -23.96 -38.03 -10.61
CA THR A 88 -23.82 -39.01 -11.69
C THR A 88 -22.36 -39.48 -11.79
N GLU A 89 -22.13 -40.75 -12.11
CA GLU A 89 -20.78 -41.28 -12.25
C GLU A 89 -20.01 -40.58 -13.41
N GLY A 90 -18.70 -40.39 -13.24
CA GLY A 90 -17.82 -39.82 -14.28
C GLY A 90 -17.97 -38.31 -14.50
N GLN A 91 -18.65 -37.59 -13.61
CA GLN A 91 -18.78 -36.13 -13.67
C GLN A 91 -17.49 -35.41 -13.29
N SER A 92 -17.35 -34.21 -13.82
CA SER A 92 -16.36 -33.21 -13.42
C SER A 92 -17.02 -31.83 -13.38
N VAL A 93 -16.49 -30.95 -12.55
CA VAL A 93 -16.83 -29.53 -12.54
C VAL A 93 -15.64 -28.70 -13.01
N HIS A 94 -15.92 -27.53 -13.56
CA HIS A 94 -14.94 -26.55 -13.98
C HIS A 94 -15.03 -25.34 -13.05
N LEU A 95 -13.89 -25.00 -12.44
CA LEU A 95 -13.75 -23.87 -11.52
C LEU A 95 -13.07 -22.71 -12.23
N SER A 96 -13.66 -21.51 -12.15
CA SER A 96 -13.03 -20.25 -12.53
C SER A 96 -13.17 -19.23 -11.41
N PHE A 97 -12.27 -18.24 -11.43
CA PHE A 97 -12.06 -17.29 -10.34
C PHE A 97 -12.04 -15.86 -10.89
N ALA A 98 -12.54 -14.91 -10.10
CA ALA A 98 -12.41 -13.50 -10.41
C ALA A 98 -12.30 -12.64 -9.14
N GLU A 99 -11.45 -11.61 -9.14
CA GLU A 99 -11.51 -10.54 -8.13
C GLU A 99 -12.72 -9.64 -8.37
N SER A 100 -12.89 -9.16 -9.60
CA SER A 100 -13.97 -8.23 -9.97
C SER A 100 -15.17 -8.94 -10.57
N ASN A 101 -16.36 -8.37 -10.35
CA ASN A 101 -17.59 -8.79 -11.01
C ASN A 101 -17.55 -8.61 -12.53
N TYR A 102 -16.67 -7.75 -13.05
CA TYR A 102 -16.49 -7.53 -14.48
C TYR A 102 -15.86 -8.74 -15.20
N PHE A 103 -15.13 -9.58 -14.48
CA PHE A 103 -14.36 -10.69 -15.04
C PHE A 103 -14.89 -12.05 -14.60
N ILE A 104 -16.13 -12.10 -14.08
CA ILE A 104 -16.83 -13.36 -13.81
C ILE A 104 -17.14 -14.02 -15.15
N ASP A 105 -16.51 -15.15 -15.40
CA ASP A 105 -16.75 -15.98 -16.57
C ASP A 105 -16.73 -17.45 -16.13
N LYS A 106 -17.60 -18.30 -16.68
CA LYS A 106 -17.67 -19.73 -16.35
C LYS A 106 -16.65 -20.58 -17.11
N ASP A 107 -16.06 -20.04 -18.16
CA ASP A 107 -15.12 -20.67 -19.10
C ASP A 107 -13.71 -20.09 -19.00
N ASN A 108 -13.52 -18.98 -18.28
CA ASN A 108 -12.20 -18.40 -18.03
C ASN A 108 -12.09 -17.77 -16.64
N ALA A 109 -10.93 -17.89 -15.99
CA ALA A 109 -10.61 -17.11 -14.80
C ALA A 109 -9.97 -15.77 -15.19
N ASP A 110 -10.03 -14.78 -14.31
CA ASP A 110 -9.24 -13.55 -14.46
C ASP A 110 -7.74 -13.85 -14.41
N ARG A 111 -6.94 -13.01 -15.06
CA ARG A 111 -5.56 -13.37 -15.36
C ARG A 111 -4.66 -13.21 -14.15
N SER A 112 -4.06 -14.32 -13.70
CA SER A 112 -2.94 -14.30 -12.76
C SER A 112 -1.58 -14.37 -13.46
N MET A 113 -1.56 -14.91 -14.68
CA MET A 113 -0.37 -15.02 -15.53
C MET A 113 -0.30 -13.89 -16.57
N ASP A 114 0.89 -13.64 -17.10
CA ASP A 114 1.14 -12.60 -18.10
C ASP A 114 0.41 -12.91 -19.44
N PHE A 115 0.39 -11.96 -20.38
CA PHE A 115 -0.50 -11.95 -21.56
C PHE A 115 -0.40 -13.19 -22.48
N LEU A 116 0.68 -13.96 -22.38
CA LEU A 116 0.90 -15.18 -23.17
C LEU A 116 0.23 -16.44 -22.60
N ILE A 117 -0.25 -16.39 -21.36
CA ILE A 117 -0.83 -17.54 -20.66
C ILE A 117 -2.21 -17.18 -20.15
N GLU A 118 -3.18 -18.05 -20.46
CA GLU A 118 -4.55 -17.90 -19.98
C GLU A 118 -4.79 -18.84 -18.80
N ASP A 119 -5.31 -18.33 -17.69
CA ASP A 119 -5.61 -19.15 -16.51
C ASP A 119 -6.63 -20.27 -16.81
N LYS A 120 -7.63 -20.01 -17.67
CA LYS A 120 -8.72 -20.93 -18.00
C LYS A 120 -9.46 -21.45 -16.75
N THR A 121 -10.29 -22.47 -16.94
CA THR A 121 -10.93 -23.20 -15.83
C THR A 121 -10.07 -24.35 -15.35
N LEU A 122 -10.13 -24.66 -14.05
CA LEU A 122 -9.62 -25.93 -13.51
C LEU A 122 -10.71 -27.02 -13.55
N GLU A 123 -10.45 -28.13 -14.24
CA GLU A 123 -11.31 -29.31 -14.19
C GLU A 123 -11.06 -30.10 -12.89
N VAL A 124 -12.12 -30.31 -12.11
CA VAL A 124 -12.11 -31.07 -10.85
C VAL A 124 -13.02 -32.29 -11.02
N PRO A 125 -12.47 -33.52 -10.96
CA PRO A 125 -13.27 -34.74 -10.93
C PRO A 125 -14.21 -34.76 -9.72
N VAL A 126 -15.47 -35.13 -9.95
CA VAL A 126 -16.46 -35.24 -8.87
C VAL A 126 -16.34 -36.62 -8.22
N SER A 127 -15.93 -36.63 -6.96
CA SER A 127 -15.96 -37.80 -6.07
C SER A 127 -16.56 -37.40 -4.74
N GLU A 128 -17.40 -38.26 -4.13
CA GLU A 128 -17.97 -37.98 -2.80
C GLU A 128 -16.86 -37.60 -1.81
N GLY A 129 -17.09 -36.53 -1.05
CA GLY A 129 -16.16 -36.03 -0.05
C GLY A 129 -15.50 -34.71 -0.45
N LEU A 130 -14.44 -34.35 0.29
CA LEU A 130 -13.78 -33.06 0.17
C LEU A 130 -12.69 -33.10 -0.89
N TYR A 131 -12.82 -32.26 -1.91
CA TYR A 131 -11.71 -31.85 -2.76
C TYR A 131 -11.05 -30.59 -2.18
N VAL A 132 -9.73 -30.58 -2.06
CA VAL A 132 -8.91 -29.40 -1.76
C VAL A 132 -7.91 -29.23 -2.87
N CYS A 133 -7.70 -27.99 -3.33
CA CYS A 133 -6.70 -27.74 -4.37
C CYS A 133 -5.29 -28.16 -3.91
N SER A 134 -4.43 -28.51 -4.86
CA SER A 134 -3.02 -28.77 -4.55
C SER A 134 -2.30 -27.48 -4.15
N HIS A 135 -1.12 -27.61 -3.56
CA HIS A 135 -0.26 -26.46 -3.23
C HIS A 135 0.01 -25.56 -4.43
N ALA A 136 0.37 -26.15 -5.57
CA ALA A 136 0.58 -25.42 -6.82
C ALA A 136 -0.67 -24.66 -7.29
N LEU A 137 -1.85 -25.24 -7.13
CA LEU A 137 -3.10 -24.69 -7.66
C LEU A 137 -3.86 -23.80 -6.66
N GLN A 138 -3.28 -23.50 -5.49
CA GLN A 138 -3.83 -22.48 -4.60
C GLN A 138 -3.98 -21.15 -5.36
N ARG A 139 -5.06 -20.42 -5.06
CA ARG A 139 -5.40 -19.21 -5.79
C ARG A 139 -4.85 -17.99 -5.02
N GLY A 140 -4.31 -17.03 -5.77
CA GLY A 140 -4.07 -15.67 -5.26
C GLY A 140 -5.39 -14.98 -4.88
N ALA A 141 -5.42 -13.65 -4.87
CA ALA A 141 -6.67 -12.95 -4.56
C ALA A 141 -7.80 -13.31 -5.55
N PHE A 142 -8.99 -13.58 -5.02
CA PHE A 142 -10.25 -13.70 -5.74
C PHE A 142 -11.42 -13.41 -4.79
N ARG A 143 -12.55 -12.94 -5.32
CA ARG A 143 -13.79 -12.76 -4.57
C ARG A 143 -14.91 -13.68 -5.06
N TYR A 144 -14.88 -14.01 -6.35
CA TYR A 144 -15.88 -14.82 -7.01
C TYR A 144 -15.29 -16.17 -7.43
N MET A 145 -16.06 -17.23 -7.21
CA MET A 145 -15.77 -18.56 -7.73
C MET A 145 -16.98 -19.06 -8.51
N THR A 146 -16.79 -19.41 -9.77
CA THR A 146 -17.83 -20.03 -10.60
C THR A 146 -17.58 -21.52 -10.71
N ILE A 147 -18.58 -22.33 -10.37
CA ILE A 147 -18.57 -23.79 -10.50
C ILE A 147 -19.52 -24.17 -11.61
N SER A 148 -19.02 -24.85 -12.64
CA SER A 148 -19.82 -25.14 -13.84
C SER A 148 -19.62 -26.57 -14.37
N THR A 149 -20.58 -27.08 -15.14
CA THR A 149 -20.55 -28.44 -15.71
C THR A 149 -20.32 -28.40 -17.22
N ARG A 150 -19.68 -29.44 -17.77
CA ARG A 150 -19.47 -29.64 -19.22
C ARG A 150 -20.02 -30.97 -19.75
N LYS A 151 -20.64 -31.77 -18.88
CA LYS A 151 -21.21 -33.07 -19.22
C LYS A 151 -22.69 -33.11 -18.88
N PRO A 152 -23.51 -33.90 -19.60
CA PRO A 152 -24.85 -34.23 -19.13
C PRO A 152 -24.75 -35.04 -17.83
N GLY A 153 -25.69 -34.82 -16.91
CA GLY A 153 -25.72 -35.50 -15.62
C GLY A 153 -26.12 -34.58 -14.48
N LYS A 154 -25.88 -35.00 -13.25
CA LYS A 154 -26.14 -34.24 -12.03
C LYS A 154 -24.88 -34.23 -11.18
N VAL A 155 -24.51 -33.06 -10.66
CA VAL A 155 -23.46 -32.90 -9.64
C VAL A 155 -24.12 -32.41 -8.37
N SER A 156 -23.82 -33.07 -7.25
CA SER A 156 -24.24 -32.65 -5.91
C SER A 156 -23.07 -32.01 -5.16
N ILE A 157 -23.28 -30.81 -4.63
CA ILE A 157 -22.28 -30.04 -3.89
C ILE A 157 -22.85 -29.72 -2.52
N LYS A 158 -22.12 -30.04 -1.46
CA LYS A 158 -22.50 -29.74 -0.07
C LYS A 158 -21.96 -28.39 0.39
N LYS A 159 -20.69 -28.11 0.08
CA LYS A 159 -19.95 -27.01 0.72
C LYS A 159 -18.84 -26.49 -0.16
N VAL A 160 -18.60 -25.19 -0.07
CA VAL A 160 -17.47 -24.51 -0.70
C VAL A 160 -16.83 -23.61 0.35
N HIS A 161 -15.51 -23.67 0.47
CA HIS A 161 -14.78 -22.77 1.37
C HIS A 161 -13.38 -22.49 0.84
N THR A 162 -12.72 -21.51 1.44
CA THR A 162 -11.31 -21.19 1.19
C THR A 162 -10.59 -21.04 2.51
N THR A 163 -9.41 -21.65 2.62
CA THR A 163 -8.52 -21.49 3.77
C THR A 163 -7.39 -20.55 3.39
N MET A 164 -7.41 -19.37 3.99
CA MET A 164 -6.48 -18.27 3.74
C MET A 164 -5.09 -18.55 4.31
N ASN A 165 -4.08 -18.47 3.44
CA ASN A 165 -2.67 -18.69 3.79
C ASN A 165 -1.85 -17.41 3.87
N ASN A 166 -2.42 -16.24 3.53
CA ASN A 166 -1.73 -14.96 3.65
C ASN A 166 -1.37 -14.65 5.11
N MET A 167 -0.30 -13.88 5.27
CA MET A 167 0.26 -13.41 6.53
C MET A 167 0.29 -14.50 7.62
N PRO A 168 1.02 -15.62 7.40
CA PRO A 168 1.12 -16.70 8.38
C PRO A 168 1.60 -16.23 9.76
N SER A 169 2.34 -15.12 9.86
CA SER A 169 2.83 -14.56 11.13
C SER A 169 1.72 -14.18 12.13
N LEU A 170 0.48 -13.95 11.69
CA LEU A 170 -0.65 -13.65 12.58
C LEU A 170 -1.35 -14.90 13.17
N GLY A 171 -0.93 -16.11 12.81
CA GLY A 171 -1.59 -17.34 13.23
C GLY A 171 -3.07 -17.34 12.80
N ASP A 172 -3.97 -17.92 13.59
CA ASP A 172 -5.39 -18.07 13.17
C ASP A 172 -6.19 -16.76 13.17
N ASN A 173 -5.74 -15.73 13.89
CA ASN A 173 -6.46 -14.46 14.02
C ASN A 173 -5.89 -13.39 13.08
N LEU A 174 -6.40 -13.38 11.84
CA LEU A 174 -6.07 -12.35 10.84
C LEU A 174 -6.49 -10.93 11.25
N ARG A 175 -7.28 -10.76 12.31
CA ARG A 175 -7.72 -9.44 12.80
C ARG A 175 -6.81 -8.87 13.89
N ASN A 176 -5.73 -9.56 14.27
CA ASN A 176 -4.75 -9.13 15.28
C ASN A 176 -3.80 -8.06 14.75
N TYR A 177 -4.33 -6.89 14.43
CA TYR A 177 -3.59 -5.76 13.89
C TYR A 177 -2.67 -5.15 14.98
N LYS A 178 -1.62 -4.45 14.56
CA LYS A 178 -0.73 -3.68 15.44
C LYS A 178 -0.99 -2.19 15.41
N GLY A 179 -1.83 -1.71 14.49
CA GLY A 179 -2.34 -0.36 14.49
C GLY A 179 -3.83 -0.24 14.16
N TYR A 180 -4.36 0.96 14.34
CA TYR A 180 -5.75 1.32 14.09
C TYR A 180 -5.90 2.78 13.69
N PHE A 181 -7.05 3.10 13.10
CA PHE A 181 -7.50 4.46 12.82
C PHE A 181 -9.02 4.57 13.01
N TYR A 182 -9.47 5.71 13.51
CA TYR A 182 -10.89 6.02 13.62
C TYR A 182 -11.14 7.52 13.62
N SER A 183 -12.15 7.95 12.87
CA SER A 183 -12.51 9.35 12.70
C SER A 183 -14.03 9.53 12.60
N SER A 184 -14.47 10.79 12.54
CA SER A 184 -15.87 11.14 12.26
C SER A 184 -16.29 10.90 10.80
N ASP A 185 -15.39 10.46 9.93
CA ASP A 185 -15.66 10.20 8.53
C ASP A 185 -15.60 8.69 8.24
N ASP A 186 -16.77 8.08 8.10
CA ASP A 186 -16.89 6.65 7.84
C ASP A 186 -16.14 6.21 6.58
N PHE A 187 -16.04 7.08 5.57
CA PHE A 187 -15.27 6.76 4.37
C PHE A 187 -13.76 6.74 4.64
N ALA A 188 -13.24 7.68 5.41
CA ALA A 188 -11.83 7.67 5.85
C ALA A 188 -11.52 6.40 6.65
N ASN A 189 -12.45 6.01 7.54
CA ASN A 189 -12.35 4.76 8.29
C ASN A 189 -12.29 3.57 7.34
N THR A 190 -13.24 3.42 6.41
CA THR A 190 -13.28 2.32 5.43
C THR A 190 -11.99 2.23 4.61
N ILE A 191 -11.50 3.33 4.05
CA ILE A 191 -10.33 3.28 3.16
C ILE A 191 -9.05 2.97 3.93
N TRP A 192 -8.91 3.42 5.19
CA TRP A 192 -7.76 3.03 6.01
C TRP A 192 -7.64 1.51 6.13
N TYR A 193 -8.77 0.83 6.41
CA TYR A 193 -8.83 -0.62 6.55
C TYR A 193 -8.79 -1.37 5.21
N ALA A 194 -9.25 -0.76 4.11
CA ALA A 194 -9.06 -1.29 2.77
C ALA A 194 -7.57 -1.31 2.38
N GLY A 195 -6.82 -0.25 2.70
CA GLY A 195 -5.37 -0.21 2.51
C GLY A 195 -4.66 -1.27 3.35
N ALA A 196 -5.03 -1.39 4.64
CA ALA A 196 -4.51 -2.43 5.53
C ALA A 196 -4.79 -3.84 5.02
N TYR A 197 -6.00 -4.12 4.55
CA TYR A 197 -6.37 -5.44 4.04
C TYR A 197 -5.69 -5.76 2.69
N THR A 198 -5.51 -4.76 1.84
CA THR A 198 -4.76 -4.89 0.57
C THR A 198 -3.31 -5.32 0.82
N VAL A 199 -2.64 -4.68 1.80
CA VAL A 199 -1.31 -5.10 2.25
C VAL A 199 -1.36 -6.51 2.83
N GLN A 200 -2.33 -6.81 3.71
CA GLN A 200 -2.43 -8.12 4.35
C GLN A 200 -2.57 -9.28 3.36
N LEU A 201 -3.40 -9.13 2.32
CA LEU A 201 -3.56 -10.13 1.27
C LEU A 201 -2.28 -10.34 0.46
N SER A 202 -1.45 -9.30 0.35
CA SER A 202 -0.20 -9.28 -0.41
C SER A 202 1.02 -9.62 0.46
N ILE A 203 0.82 -9.97 1.74
CA ILE A 203 1.84 -10.64 2.54
C ILE A 203 1.62 -12.15 2.36
N ILE A 204 2.44 -12.79 1.54
CA ILE A 204 2.25 -14.19 1.14
C ILE A 204 3.32 -15.09 1.76
N PRO A 205 3.03 -16.40 1.98
CA PRO A 205 4.07 -17.36 2.34
C PRO A 205 5.18 -17.42 1.29
N THR A 206 6.42 -17.59 1.73
CA THR A 206 7.60 -17.53 0.85
C THR A 206 7.69 -18.66 -0.15
N ASP A 207 6.94 -19.75 0.02
CA ASP A 207 6.84 -20.88 -0.91
C ASP A 207 5.66 -20.76 -1.89
N THR A 208 4.99 -19.61 -1.92
CA THR A 208 3.77 -19.40 -2.72
C THR A 208 3.92 -18.34 -3.82
N GLY A 209 5.14 -18.03 -4.22
CA GLY A 209 5.42 -17.20 -5.38
C GLY A 209 4.85 -17.81 -6.67
N ARG A 210 4.41 -16.96 -7.59
CA ARG A 210 3.89 -17.37 -8.90
C ARG A 210 5.03 -17.86 -9.79
N ARG A 211 4.86 -18.99 -10.47
CA ARG A 211 5.81 -19.43 -11.51
C ARG A 211 5.87 -18.42 -12.63
N MET A 212 7.09 -18.16 -13.10
CA MET A 212 7.36 -17.37 -14.30
C MET A 212 6.64 -17.91 -15.54
N ASP A 213 6.27 -17.00 -16.43
CA ASP A 213 5.55 -17.33 -17.65
C ASP A 213 6.38 -18.22 -18.59
N ILE A 214 7.69 -17.96 -18.71
CA ILE A 214 8.60 -18.70 -19.60
C ILE A 214 8.65 -20.21 -19.32
N VAL A 215 8.44 -20.62 -18.07
CA VAL A 215 8.50 -22.01 -17.62
C VAL A 215 7.12 -22.60 -17.32
N SER A 216 6.06 -21.81 -17.52
CA SER A 216 4.70 -22.22 -17.22
C SER A 216 4.04 -22.89 -18.44
N PRO A 217 3.06 -23.79 -18.23
CA PRO A 217 2.25 -24.32 -19.32
C PRO A 217 1.51 -23.20 -20.06
N ALA A 218 1.05 -23.47 -21.29
CA ALA A 218 0.30 -22.49 -22.08
C ALA A 218 -1.04 -22.06 -21.46
N THR A 219 -1.53 -22.79 -20.45
CA THR A 219 -2.75 -22.47 -19.70
C THR A 219 -2.62 -22.82 -18.22
N GLY A 220 -3.35 -22.11 -17.36
CA GLY A 220 -3.37 -22.33 -15.91
C GLY A 220 -2.35 -21.48 -15.17
N TRP A 221 -2.22 -21.74 -13.87
CA TRP A 221 -1.27 -21.06 -12.99
C TRP A 221 -0.59 -22.07 -12.05
N SER A 222 0.51 -21.65 -11.43
CA SER A 222 1.16 -22.40 -10.36
C SER A 222 1.79 -21.42 -9.38
N ASN A 223 1.41 -21.51 -8.11
CA ASN A 223 1.86 -20.62 -7.04
C ASN A 223 2.61 -21.42 -5.96
N ASP A 224 3.76 -21.97 -6.33
CA ASP A 224 4.57 -22.92 -5.56
C ASP A 224 6.09 -22.69 -5.71
N VAL A 225 6.50 -21.46 -6.00
CA VAL A 225 7.91 -21.08 -6.11
C VAL A 225 8.34 -20.27 -4.91
N GLN A 226 9.61 -20.43 -4.53
CA GLN A 226 10.21 -19.58 -3.52
C GLN A 226 10.27 -18.11 -4.00
N CYS A 227 9.76 -17.19 -3.20
CA CYS A 227 9.77 -15.74 -3.48
C CYS A 227 10.36 -14.89 -2.35
N GLY A 228 11.04 -15.53 -1.39
CA GLY A 228 11.54 -14.85 -0.20
C GLY A 228 12.32 -15.73 0.77
N PHE A 229 12.86 -15.07 1.80
CA PHE A 229 13.36 -15.73 3.01
C PHE A 229 12.36 -15.57 4.16
N GLY A 230 12.49 -16.40 5.18
CA GLY A 230 11.55 -16.38 6.30
C GLY A 230 10.20 -16.99 5.96
N PRO A 231 9.18 -16.80 6.82
CA PRO A 231 7.87 -17.40 6.64
C PRO A 231 6.97 -16.66 5.64
N GLU A 232 7.21 -15.37 5.40
CA GLU A 232 6.36 -14.53 4.56
C GLU A 232 7.10 -13.32 3.96
N VAL A 233 6.59 -12.79 2.85
CA VAL A 233 7.11 -11.60 2.17
C VAL A 233 5.98 -10.70 1.67
N LEU A 234 6.28 -9.41 1.50
CA LEU A 234 5.36 -8.41 0.95
C LEU A 234 5.60 -8.24 -0.55
N VAL A 235 4.60 -8.62 -1.34
CA VAL A 235 4.63 -8.57 -2.82
C VAL A 235 3.78 -7.42 -3.39
N ASP A 236 3.88 -7.20 -4.70
CA ASP A 236 3.13 -6.19 -5.45
C ASP A 236 1.62 -6.44 -5.50
N GLY A 237 1.20 -7.70 -5.50
CA GLY A 237 -0.20 -8.05 -5.62
C GLY A 237 -0.49 -9.46 -5.15
N ALA A 238 -1.73 -9.67 -4.71
CA ALA A 238 -2.14 -10.96 -4.18
C ALA A 238 -2.57 -11.95 -5.27
N ARG A 239 -3.06 -11.48 -6.44
CA ARG A 239 -3.50 -12.35 -7.56
C ARG A 239 -2.38 -12.61 -8.57
N ARG A 240 -2.00 -11.59 -9.33
CA ARG A 240 -0.98 -11.66 -10.38
C ARG A 240 0.40 -11.25 -9.85
N ASP A 241 1.44 -11.59 -10.60
CA ASP A 241 2.88 -11.47 -10.28
C ASP A 241 3.33 -12.20 -9.01
N ARG A 242 2.76 -11.84 -7.85
CA ARG A 242 3.10 -12.36 -6.52
C ARG A 242 4.60 -12.33 -6.28
N THR A 243 5.22 -11.20 -6.59
CA THR A 243 6.68 -11.02 -6.58
C THR A 243 7.07 -9.74 -5.85
N ILE A 244 8.28 -9.71 -5.28
CA ILE A 244 8.80 -8.48 -4.67
C ILE A 244 9.22 -7.50 -5.76
N TRP A 245 8.54 -6.37 -5.79
CA TRP A 245 8.83 -5.22 -6.63
C TRP A 245 9.22 -4.03 -5.74
N ALA A 246 10.41 -3.45 -5.94
CA ALA A 246 10.93 -2.43 -5.03
C ALA A 246 10.14 -1.12 -5.07
N GLY A 247 9.61 -0.74 -6.25
CA GLY A 247 8.79 0.48 -6.41
C GLY A 247 7.52 0.45 -5.56
N ASP A 248 6.77 -0.65 -5.61
CA ASP A 248 5.54 -0.87 -4.83
C ASP A 248 5.75 -0.69 -3.33
N ARG A 249 6.91 -1.13 -2.86
CA ARG A 249 7.33 -1.03 -1.46
C ARG A 249 7.65 0.39 -1.01
N GLY A 250 7.83 1.33 -1.94
CA GLY A 250 7.91 2.76 -1.65
C GLY A 250 6.69 3.32 -0.91
N ILE A 251 5.52 2.67 -1.05
CA ILE A 251 4.32 2.96 -0.27
C ILE A 251 4.03 1.82 0.71
N SER A 252 3.99 0.58 0.23
CA SER A 252 3.41 -0.54 0.99
C SER A 252 4.20 -0.93 2.24
N GLN A 253 5.51 -0.68 2.28
CA GLN A 253 6.32 -0.98 3.47
C GLN A 253 5.95 -0.09 4.66
N LEU A 254 5.64 1.19 4.42
CA LEU A 254 5.19 2.09 5.49
C LEU A 254 3.76 1.74 5.94
N THR A 255 2.87 1.37 5.01
CA THR A 255 1.55 0.84 5.36
C THR A 255 1.66 -0.43 6.20
N GLU A 256 2.52 -1.37 5.82
CA GLU A 256 2.77 -2.60 6.59
C GLU A 256 3.26 -2.27 8.01
N TYR A 257 4.21 -1.34 8.16
CA TYR A 257 4.70 -0.90 9.45
C TYR A 257 3.60 -0.35 10.37
N ILE A 258 2.71 0.51 9.86
CA ILE A 258 1.64 1.12 10.68
C ILE A 258 0.50 0.14 10.99
N THR A 259 0.25 -0.87 10.15
CA THR A 259 -0.87 -1.80 10.35
C THR A 259 -0.48 -3.08 11.09
N PHE A 260 0.71 -3.62 10.81
CA PHE A 260 1.11 -4.98 11.18
C PHE A 260 2.49 -5.07 11.83
N ASN A 261 3.48 -4.32 11.35
CA ASN A 261 4.85 -4.32 11.86
C ASN A 261 5.45 -5.73 12.02
N SER A 262 5.29 -6.57 11.00
CA SER A 262 5.83 -7.93 10.94
C SER A 262 7.32 -7.93 10.53
N GLU A 263 7.93 -9.10 10.45
CA GLU A 263 9.31 -9.24 9.94
C GLU A 263 9.38 -9.23 8.41
N CYS A 264 8.24 -9.36 7.72
CA CYS A 264 8.17 -9.55 6.27
C CYS A 264 8.88 -8.43 5.50
N SER A 265 8.84 -7.20 6.01
CA SER A 265 9.48 -6.05 5.37
C SER A 265 11.02 -6.16 5.38
N VAL A 266 11.63 -6.64 6.47
CA VAL A 266 13.09 -6.86 6.52
C VAL A 266 13.47 -8.09 5.69
N ASP A 267 12.68 -9.15 5.75
CA ASP A 267 12.91 -10.38 4.98
C ASP A 267 12.81 -10.12 3.48
N SER A 268 11.82 -9.35 3.04
CA SER A 268 11.65 -8.95 1.63
C SER A 268 12.82 -8.09 1.15
N THR A 269 13.36 -7.19 1.99
CA THR A 269 14.56 -6.40 1.64
C THR A 269 15.80 -7.28 1.57
N THR A 270 15.91 -8.27 2.46
CA THR A 270 16.99 -9.27 2.42
C THR A 270 16.92 -10.11 1.16
N TRP A 271 15.73 -10.43 0.65
CA TRP A 271 15.54 -11.06 -0.65
C TRP A 271 16.04 -10.20 -1.80
N ILE A 272 15.70 -8.89 -1.84
CA ILE A 272 16.24 -7.95 -2.83
C ILE A 272 17.79 -7.95 -2.80
N LEU A 273 18.36 -7.89 -1.59
CA LEU A 273 19.81 -7.88 -1.38
C LEU A 273 20.53 -9.13 -1.90
N ALA A 274 19.87 -10.29 -1.86
CA ALA A 274 20.39 -11.55 -2.39
C ALA A 274 20.47 -11.54 -3.93
N HIS A 275 19.70 -10.68 -4.60
CA HIS A 275 19.66 -10.55 -6.06
C HIS A 275 20.51 -9.40 -6.59
N GLN A 276 21.36 -8.79 -5.76
CA GLN A 276 22.31 -7.81 -6.27
C GLN A 276 23.38 -8.48 -7.13
N THR A 277 23.62 -7.97 -8.35
CA THR A 277 24.70 -8.45 -9.21
C THR A 277 26.08 -8.12 -8.63
N PRO A 278 27.16 -8.78 -9.07
CA PRO A 278 28.53 -8.45 -8.65
C PRO A 278 28.94 -6.99 -8.89
N GLU A 279 28.34 -6.34 -9.88
CA GLU A 279 28.59 -4.93 -10.24
C GLU A 279 27.79 -3.94 -9.39
N GLY A 280 26.88 -4.44 -8.53
CA GLY A 280 26.05 -3.61 -7.65
C GLY A 280 24.62 -3.39 -8.11
N ARG A 281 24.20 -3.94 -9.26
CA ARG A 281 22.86 -3.71 -9.81
C ARG A 281 21.81 -4.47 -9.00
N PHE A 282 20.71 -3.81 -8.67
CA PHE A 282 19.53 -4.45 -8.07
C PHE A 282 18.51 -4.79 -9.16
N PRO A 283 17.66 -5.81 -8.94
CA PRO A 283 16.66 -6.20 -9.92
C PRO A 283 15.53 -5.17 -10.03
N TYR A 284 14.89 -5.13 -11.21
CA TYR A 284 13.60 -4.49 -11.45
C TYR A 284 12.49 -5.24 -10.70
N ALA A 285 12.43 -6.57 -10.88
CA ALA A 285 11.59 -7.50 -10.13
C ALA A 285 12.46 -8.63 -9.59
N CYS A 286 12.30 -9.01 -8.32
CA CYS A 286 13.03 -10.15 -7.76
C CYS A 286 12.55 -11.49 -8.35
N GLU A 287 13.30 -12.56 -8.09
CA GLU A 287 12.78 -13.92 -8.33
C GLU A 287 11.46 -14.11 -7.54
N PRO A 288 10.40 -14.72 -8.13
CA PRO A 288 10.40 -15.54 -9.34
C PRO A 288 10.54 -14.82 -10.69
N ILE A 289 10.10 -13.57 -10.85
CA ILE A 289 10.12 -12.87 -12.16
C ILE A 289 11.53 -12.46 -12.62
N LEU A 290 12.44 -12.24 -11.68
CA LEU A 290 13.87 -11.93 -11.90
C LEU A 290 14.17 -11.15 -13.19
N SER A 291 13.92 -9.85 -13.16
CA SER A 291 14.26 -8.93 -14.26
C SER A 291 15.20 -7.83 -13.75
N TYR A 292 16.01 -7.27 -14.64
CA TYR A 292 16.91 -6.15 -14.39
C TYR A 292 16.60 -5.02 -15.37
N ASN A 293 17.54 -4.08 -15.57
CA ASN A 293 17.44 -2.98 -16.54
C ASN A 293 16.48 -1.85 -16.14
N SER A 294 16.33 -1.57 -14.84
CA SER A 294 15.59 -0.41 -14.34
C SER A 294 16.44 0.41 -13.37
N ASP A 295 16.75 1.65 -13.74
CA ASP A 295 17.49 2.56 -12.85
C ASP A 295 16.59 3.07 -11.70
N THR A 296 15.29 3.28 -11.95
CA THR A 296 14.34 3.73 -10.92
C THR A 296 14.14 2.66 -9.85
N TYR A 297 13.95 1.38 -10.22
CA TYR A 297 13.77 0.30 -9.24
C TYR A 297 15.08 -0.10 -8.54
N HIS A 298 16.22 0.11 -9.19
CA HIS A 298 17.51 0.04 -8.53
C HIS A 298 17.58 1.03 -7.35
N LEU A 299 17.09 2.26 -7.53
CA LEU A 299 17.05 3.28 -6.49
C LEU A 299 15.95 3.02 -5.44
N TRP A 300 14.78 2.52 -5.83
CA TRP A 300 13.77 2.05 -4.88
C TRP A 300 14.27 0.93 -3.96
N SER A 301 15.17 0.07 -4.47
CA SER A 301 15.82 -0.96 -3.63
C SER A 301 16.67 -0.35 -2.51
N LEU A 302 17.34 0.78 -2.77
CA LEU A 302 18.06 1.53 -1.73
C LEU A 302 17.09 2.13 -0.70
N LYS A 303 15.92 2.60 -1.13
CA LYS A 303 14.86 3.05 -0.20
C LYS A 303 14.36 1.92 0.69
N CYS A 304 14.22 0.71 0.16
CA CYS A 304 13.83 -0.45 0.97
C CYS A 304 14.85 -0.74 2.09
N ILE A 305 16.16 -0.58 1.81
CA ILE A 305 17.22 -0.75 2.83
C ILE A 305 17.10 0.31 3.92
N TYR A 306 16.96 1.59 3.56
CA TYR A 306 16.75 2.67 4.53
C TYR A 306 15.50 2.41 5.38
N SER A 307 14.38 2.07 4.74
CA SER A 307 13.11 1.83 5.41
C SER A 307 13.15 0.61 6.35
N SER A 308 13.92 -0.43 6.01
CA SER A 308 14.16 -1.56 6.92
C SER A 308 14.83 -1.12 8.22
N VAL A 309 15.77 -0.17 8.17
CA VAL A 309 16.46 0.37 9.37
C VAL A 309 15.56 1.33 10.15
N PHE A 310 14.92 2.28 9.46
CA PHE A 310 14.20 3.40 10.08
C PHE A 310 12.75 3.13 10.44
N LEU A 311 12.06 2.20 9.77
CA LEU A 311 10.67 1.84 10.07
C LEU A 311 10.59 0.49 10.77
N ASN A 312 11.26 -0.52 10.24
CA ASN A 312 11.13 -1.90 10.73
C ASN A 312 12.19 -2.30 11.77
N SER A 313 13.00 -1.34 12.23
CA SER A 313 14.03 -1.51 13.26
C SER A 313 15.04 -2.62 12.97
N ALA A 314 15.45 -2.78 11.71
CA ALA A 314 16.59 -3.63 11.37
C ALA A 314 17.83 -3.18 12.15
N SER A 315 18.57 -4.16 12.70
CA SER A 315 19.67 -3.86 13.62
C SER A 315 20.85 -3.16 12.92
N LEU A 316 21.65 -2.43 13.69
CA LEU A 316 22.92 -1.89 13.18
C LEU A 316 23.87 -2.99 12.68
N GLU A 317 23.80 -4.20 13.22
CA GLU A 317 24.56 -5.35 12.71
C GLU A 317 24.07 -5.79 11.33
N TRP A 318 22.75 -5.80 11.10
CA TRP A 318 22.19 -6.03 9.76
C TRP A 318 22.65 -4.94 8.79
N LEU A 319 22.60 -3.67 9.21
CA LEU A 319 23.07 -2.55 8.38
C LEU A 319 24.56 -2.71 8.01
N LYS A 320 25.43 -3.04 8.98
CA LYS A 320 26.86 -3.31 8.73
C LYS A 320 27.07 -4.41 7.69
N GLN A 321 26.28 -5.48 7.73
CA GLN A 321 26.39 -6.60 6.79
C GLN A 321 26.01 -6.20 5.37
N VAL A 322 25.03 -5.31 5.22
CA VAL A 322 24.50 -4.91 3.90
C VAL A 322 25.13 -3.61 3.38
N TRP A 323 25.89 -2.88 4.20
CA TRP A 323 26.44 -1.57 3.84
C TRP A 323 27.25 -1.59 2.56
N LYS A 324 28.13 -2.60 2.39
CA LYS A 324 28.91 -2.77 1.17
C LYS A 324 28.04 -2.93 -0.09
N LYS A 325 26.86 -3.54 0.04
CA LYS A 325 25.90 -3.65 -1.07
C LYS A 325 25.29 -2.30 -1.40
N TYR A 326 24.94 -1.52 -0.37
CA TYR A 326 24.43 -0.16 -0.54
C TYR A 326 25.43 0.75 -1.24
N THR A 327 26.69 0.79 -0.78
CA THR A 327 27.71 1.66 -1.36
C THR A 327 28.05 1.25 -2.79
N LEU A 328 28.15 -0.05 -3.08
CA LEU A 328 28.40 -0.56 -4.42
C LEU A 328 27.28 -0.19 -5.42
N ALA A 329 26.02 -0.21 -4.96
CA ALA A 329 24.88 0.24 -5.76
C ALA A 329 24.96 1.74 -6.09
N ILE A 330 25.26 2.59 -5.09
CA ILE A 330 25.50 4.03 -5.33
C ILE A 330 26.68 4.25 -6.28
N GLU A 331 27.80 3.54 -6.09
CA GLU A 331 28.96 3.63 -6.97
C GLU A 331 28.64 3.25 -8.42
N LEU A 332 27.79 2.23 -8.63
CA LEU A 332 27.36 1.81 -9.95
C LEU A 332 26.52 2.89 -10.63
N ILE A 333 25.43 3.32 -9.98
CA ILE A 333 24.47 4.25 -10.57
C ILE A 333 25.06 5.65 -10.74
N TRP A 334 25.96 6.09 -9.85
CA TRP A 334 26.59 7.41 -9.94
C TRP A 334 27.47 7.59 -11.19
N LYS A 335 27.94 6.51 -11.82
CA LYS A 335 28.69 6.58 -13.08
C LYS A 335 27.86 7.10 -14.26
N GLN A 336 26.54 7.07 -14.13
CA GLN A 336 25.59 7.58 -15.12
C GLN A 336 25.34 9.08 -15.00
N VAL A 337 25.88 9.75 -13.96
CA VAL A 337 25.83 11.21 -13.83
C VAL A 337 26.87 11.84 -14.76
N ASP A 338 26.42 12.61 -15.74
CA ASP A 338 27.27 13.21 -16.77
C ASP A 338 27.55 14.71 -16.53
N GLU A 339 28.03 15.42 -17.55
CA GLU A 339 28.36 16.85 -17.47
C GLU A 339 27.18 17.77 -17.10
N THR A 340 25.93 17.30 -17.23
CA THR A 340 24.74 18.04 -16.77
C THR A 340 24.67 18.12 -15.25
N GLY A 341 25.39 17.24 -14.55
CA GLY A 341 25.26 17.03 -13.11
C GLY A 341 24.02 16.22 -12.71
N THR A 342 23.31 15.65 -13.70
CA THR A 342 22.17 14.74 -13.49
C THR A 342 22.47 13.37 -14.08
N LEU A 343 21.78 12.34 -13.58
CA LEU A 343 21.81 10.98 -14.08
C LEU A 343 21.12 10.89 -15.43
N LYS A 344 21.81 10.31 -16.40
CA LYS A 344 21.25 9.89 -17.68
C LYS A 344 20.89 8.40 -17.65
N ILE A 345 19.67 8.08 -18.08
CA ILE A 345 19.12 6.71 -18.01
C ILE A 345 19.92 5.74 -18.88
N ASP A 346 20.23 4.59 -18.32
CA ASP A 346 20.85 3.43 -18.98
C ASP A 346 19.95 2.19 -18.81
N GLY A 347 19.32 2.04 -17.65
CA GLY A 347 18.27 1.06 -17.34
C GLY A 347 16.88 1.60 -17.64
N ALA A 348 16.40 1.37 -18.86
CA ALA A 348 15.19 1.98 -19.41
C ALA A 348 13.84 1.43 -18.90
N ALA A 349 13.81 0.27 -18.23
CA ALA A 349 12.56 -0.27 -17.70
C ALA A 349 12.07 0.59 -16.53
N ASP A 350 10.80 0.94 -16.54
CA ASP A 350 10.18 1.78 -15.51
C ASP A 350 8.69 1.46 -15.38
N TRP A 351 8.08 1.89 -14.27
CA TRP A 351 6.63 1.86 -14.15
C TRP A 351 6.02 2.92 -15.11
N GLY A 352 4.87 2.62 -15.69
CA GLY A 352 4.08 3.60 -16.45
C GLY A 352 4.62 4.02 -17.82
N ARG A 353 5.85 3.65 -18.20
CA ARG A 353 6.49 3.98 -19.49
C ARG A 353 6.98 2.72 -20.20
N ASP A 354 6.87 2.68 -21.53
CA ASP A 354 7.42 1.57 -22.31
C ASP A 354 8.96 1.50 -22.22
N MET A 355 9.62 2.65 -22.39
CA MET A 355 11.08 2.81 -22.24
C MET A 355 11.39 4.23 -21.76
N LEU A 356 11.99 4.34 -20.58
CA LEU A 356 12.50 5.60 -20.03
C LEU A 356 13.89 5.93 -20.64
N GLN A 357 14.11 7.20 -21.00
CA GLN A 357 15.34 7.67 -21.65
C GLN A 357 15.71 9.07 -21.17
N GLY A 358 16.86 9.59 -21.62
CA GLY A 358 17.34 10.93 -21.26
C GLY A 358 17.64 11.09 -19.78
N HIS A 359 17.61 12.33 -19.30
CA HIS A 359 17.77 12.73 -17.91
C HIS A 359 16.41 12.77 -17.22
N SER A 360 15.95 11.63 -16.71
CA SER A 360 14.66 11.55 -16.03
C SER A 360 14.65 12.30 -14.70
N THR A 361 13.71 13.23 -14.52
CA THR A 361 13.55 13.94 -13.24
C THR A 361 13.16 12.97 -12.13
N ALA A 362 12.25 12.02 -12.39
CA ALA A 362 11.82 11.04 -11.39
C ALA A 362 13.00 10.19 -10.89
N CYS A 363 13.81 9.66 -11.81
CA CYS A 363 15.00 8.90 -11.46
C CYS A 363 16.03 9.75 -10.70
N ASN A 364 16.22 11.00 -11.09
CA ASN A 364 17.13 11.91 -10.40
C ASN A 364 16.63 12.31 -8.99
N CYS A 365 15.31 12.45 -8.78
CA CYS A 365 14.72 12.63 -7.45
C CYS A 365 14.95 11.39 -6.57
N LEU A 366 14.85 10.19 -7.13
CA LEU A 366 15.16 8.94 -6.42
C LEU A 366 16.65 8.81 -6.08
N LEU A 367 17.55 9.26 -6.97
CA LEU A 367 18.98 9.28 -6.69
C LEU A 367 19.31 10.28 -5.58
N TYR A 368 18.68 11.46 -5.59
CA TYR A 368 18.79 12.42 -4.49
C TYR A 368 18.34 11.79 -3.16
N MET A 369 17.17 11.14 -3.14
CA MET A 369 16.69 10.41 -1.97
C MET A 369 17.69 9.36 -1.50
N ALA A 370 18.23 8.54 -2.39
CA ALA A 370 19.19 7.50 -2.04
C ALA A 370 20.49 8.08 -1.46
N LEU A 371 20.95 9.24 -1.93
CA LEU A 371 22.13 9.89 -1.37
C LEU A 371 21.86 10.48 0.03
N VAL A 372 20.70 11.10 0.24
CA VAL A 372 20.29 11.63 1.55
C VAL A 372 20.13 10.49 2.56
N ASP A 373 19.36 9.46 2.20
CA ASP A 373 19.16 8.26 3.01
C ASP A 373 20.52 7.58 3.29
N GLY A 374 21.39 7.48 2.29
CA GLY A 374 22.72 6.90 2.41
C GLY A 374 23.63 7.67 3.35
N ALA A 375 23.59 9.01 3.34
CA ALA A 375 24.38 9.84 4.24
C ALA A 375 23.98 9.62 5.71
N GLU A 376 22.68 9.45 5.97
CA GLU A 376 22.17 9.14 7.31
C GLU A 376 22.58 7.73 7.76
N LEU A 377 22.45 6.73 6.88
CA LEU A 377 22.93 5.37 7.15
C LEU A 377 24.44 5.30 7.42
N ALA A 378 25.24 6.04 6.65
CA ALA A 378 26.68 6.16 6.87
C ALA A 378 27.00 6.75 8.25
N GLY A 379 26.21 7.76 8.68
CA GLY A 379 26.29 8.33 10.02
C GLY A 379 26.06 7.30 11.13
N LEU A 380 25.07 6.41 10.99
CA LEU A 380 24.82 5.32 11.95
C LEU A 380 25.98 4.31 12.05
N LEU A 381 26.83 4.24 11.02
CA LEU A 381 27.99 3.36 10.95
C LEU A 381 29.32 4.06 11.29
N ASP A 382 29.30 5.36 11.61
CA ASP A 382 30.48 6.22 11.76
C ASP A 382 31.38 6.24 10.49
N ASP A 383 30.78 6.01 9.32
CA ASP A 383 31.44 6.07 8.01
C ASP A 383 31.43 7.51 7.46
N LYS A 384 32.29 8.34 8.03
CA LYS A 384 32.34 9.78 7.73
C LYS A 384 32.65 10.08 6.26
N ALA A 385 33.43 9.22 5.60
CA ALA A 385 33.80 9.42 4.20
C ALA A 385 32.56 9.36 3.29
N HIS A 386 31.75 8.29 3.40
CA HIS A 386 30.53 8.18 2.62
C HIS A 386 29.46 9.20 3.05
N ALA A 387 29.37 9.54 4.35
CA ALA A 387 28.44 10.57 4.82
C ALA A 387 28.71 11.94 4.16
N GLU A 388 29.97 12.37 4.13
CA GLU A 388 30.39 13.62 3.48
C GLU A 388 30.23 13.56 1.95
N GLU A 389 30.65 12.45 1.33
CA GLU A 389 30.53 12.24 -0.12
C GLU A 389 29.05 12.30 -0.57
N TYR A 390 28.17 11.53 0.07
CA TYR A 390 26.77 11.46 -0.32
C TYR A 390 26.04 12.77 -0.07
N THR A 391 26.34 13.47 1.03
CA THR A 391 25.82 14.82 1.29
C THR A 391 26.21 15.79 0.16
N SER A 392 27.49 15.84 -0.20
CA SER A 392 28.00 16.72 -1.25
C SER A 392 27.38 16.40 -2.63
N LYS A 393 27.28 15.11 -2.96
CA LYS A 393 26.63 14.63 -4.18
C LYS A 393 25.14 15.00 -4.22
N ALA A 394 24.42 14.82 -3.12
CA ALA A 394 23.01 15.17 -3.01
C ALA A 394 22.79 16.68 -3.21
N GLU A 395 23.62 17.54 -2.61
CA GLU A 395 23.55 18.98 -2.80
C GLU A 395 23.81 19.41 -4.25
N GLY A 396 24.83 18.82 -4.90
CA GLY A 396 25.15 19.07 -6.30
C GLY A 396 24.02 18.64 -7.22
N LEU A 397 23.53 17.41 -7.03
CA LEU A 397 22.43 16.83 -7.80
C LEU A 397 21.14 17.65 -7.66
N LYS A 398 20.78 18.05 -6.44
CA LYS A 398 19.61 18.91 -6.20
C LYS A 398 19.69 20.22 -6.98
N LYS A 399 20.87 20.87 -7.00
CA LYS A 399 21.09 22.10 -7.79
C LYS A 399 20.96 21.84 -9.29
N ALA A 400 21.52 20.74 -9.78
CA ALA A 400 21.46 20.35 -11.19
C ALA A 400 20.02 20.08 -11.65
N ILE A 401 19.25 19.27 -10.91
CA ILE A 401 17.82 19.00 -11.19
C ILE A 401 17.04 20.31 -11.33
N ASN A 402 17.19 21.22 -10.37
CA ASN A 402 16.46 22.50 -10.34
C ASN A 402 16.83 23.46 -11.47
N SER A 403 18.02 23.29 -12.06
CA SER A 403 18.53 24.19 -13.10
C SER A 403 18.30 23.63 -14.49
N TYR A 404 18.41 22.31 -14.65
CA TYR A 404 18.41 21.63 -15.94
C TYR A 404 17.02 21.11 -16.34
N LEU A 405 16.24 20.60 -15.40
CA LEU A 405 14.98 19.88 -15.67
C LEU A 405 13.72 20.69 -15.33
N TRP A 406 13.89 21.89 -14.81
CA TRP A 406 12.79 22.75 -14.38
C TRP A 406 12.21 23.57 -15.54
N ASP A 407 10.91 23.46 -15.77
CA ASP A 407 10.18 24.33 -16.69
C ASP A 407 9.60 25.52 -15.92
N GLU A 408 10.25 26.67 -16.07
CA GLU A 408 9.84 27.91 -15.41
C GLU A 408 8.46 28.41 -15.85
N LYS A 409 8.04 28.11 -17.08
CA LYS A 409 6.75 28.57 -17.61
C LYS A 409 5.61 27.76 -17.04
N GLU A 410 5.75 26.43 -17.03
CA GLU A 410 4.71 25.54 -16.53
C GLU A 410 4.73 25.45 -14.99
N GLY A 411 5.86 25.77 -14.35
CA GLY A 411 6.03 25.64 -12.91
C GLY A 411 5.99 24.19 -12.45
N LEU A 412 6.58 23.32 -13.26
CA LEU A 412 6.68 21.88 -13.09
C LEU A 412 8.05 21.43 -13.62
N PHE A 413 8.51 20.27 -13.18
CA PHE A 413 9.64 19.60 -13.83
C PHE A 413 9.19 18.84 -15.07
N LEU A 414 10.04 18.84 -16.09
CA LEU A 414 9.93 17.94 -17.24
C LEU A 414 10.06 16.49 -16.78
N ASP A 415 9.50 15.56 -17.54
CA ASP A 415 9.72 14.14 -17.31
C ASP A 415 11.18 13.77 -17.58
N THR A 416 11.64 14.14 -18.77
CA THR A 416 13.03 14.00 -19.23
C THR A 416 13.43 15.24 -20.03
N ASP A 417 14.72 15.40 -20.30
CA ASP A 417 15.25 16.42 -21.22
C ASP A 417 14.95 16.14 -22.71
N GLU A 418 14.41 14.96 -23.03
CA GLU A 418 14.05 14.54 -24.39
C GLU A 418 12.54 14.65 -24.68
N LEU A 419 11.70 14.78 -23.64
CA LEU A 419 10.24 14.82 -23.75
C LEU A 419 9.67 16.09 -23.11
N GLU A 420 8.85 16.83 -23.86
CA GLU A 420 8.14 18.03 -23.39
C GLU A 420 6.85 17.69 -22.62
N ILE A 421 6.85 16.63 -21.82
CA ILE A 421 5.76 16.35 -20.87
C ILE A 421 6.27 16.58 -19.45
N HIS A 422 5.38 16.97 -18.53
CA HIS A 422 5.69 17.08 -17.11
C HIS A 422 5.06 15.89 -16.40
N SER A 423 5.81 14.84 -16.14
CA SER A 423 5.26 13.62 -15.56
C SER A 423 4.69 13.83 -14.15
N HIS A 424 3.72 13.00 -13.78
CA HIS A 424 3.11 13.04 -12.46
C HIS A 424 4.14 12.58 -11.40
N ASP A 425 4.87 11.48 -11.64
CA ASP A 425 5.87 10.98 -10.69
C ASP A 425 7.01 11.96 -10.41
N ALA A 426 7.62 12.57 -11.43
CA ALA A 426 8.71 13.51 -11.26
C ALA A 426 8.33 14.63 -10.28
N ASN A 427 7.13 15.17 -10.46
CA ASN A 427 6.63 16.31 -9.71
C ASN A 427 6.16 15.91 -8.31
N ALA A 428 5.49 14.76 -8.16
CA ALA A 428 5.11 14.23 -6.85
C ALA A 428 6.35 13.85 -6.01
N LEU A 429 7.34 13.17 -6.60
CA LEU A 429 8.60 12.81 -5.95
C LEU A 429 9.43 14.03 -5.57
N ALA A 430 9.45 15.07 -6.41
CA ALA A 430 10.15 16.31 -6.11
C ALA A 430 9.61 16.98 -4.83
N ILE A 431 8.30 16.94 -4.58
CA ILE A 431 7.72 17.42 -3.33
C ILE A 431 8.03 16.45 -2.18
N PHE A 432 7.71 15.17 -2.37
CA PHE A 432 7.83 14.16 -1.32
C PHE A 432 9.25 14.09 -0.73
N TYR A 433 10.27 14.17 -1.59
CA TYR A 433 11.69 14.18 -1.18
C TYR A 433 12.30 15.58 -1.10
N LYS A 434 11.50 16.65 -1.18
CA LYS A 434 11.94 18.05 -1.03
C LYS A 434 13.11 18.43 -1.94
N VAL A 435 13.02 18.03 -3.21
CA VAL A 435 14.07 18.23 -4.22
C VAL A 435 14.11 19.65 -4.77
N ALA A 436 13.11 20.50 -4.51
CA ALA A 436 13.11 21.91 -4.95
C ALA A 436 13.08 22.91 -3.79
N THR A 437 13.10 24.20 -4.12
CA THR A 437 12.85 25.29 -3.14
C THR A 437 11.38 25.30 -2.72
N GLU A 438 11.07 25.83 -1.54
CA GLU A 438 9.69 25.91 -1.03
C GLU A 438 8.73 26.58 -2.03
N GLU A 439 9.16 27.65 -2.70
CA GLU A 439 8.38 28.32 -3.75
C GLU A 439 8.07 27.38 -4.93
N LYS A 440 9.06 26.63 -5.42
CA LYS A 440 8.84 25.66 -6.51
C LYS A 440 7.95 24.52 -6.05
N LEU A 441 8.14 24.00 -4.83
CA LEU A 441 7.30 22.94 -4.27
C LEU A 441 5.83 23.36 -4.18
N GLU A 442 5.56 24.61 -3.77
CA GLU A 442 4.19 25.12 -3.76
C GLU A 442 3.60 25.27 -5.17
N ARG A 443 4.41 25.76 -6.14
CA ARG A 443 3.99 25.83 -7.54
C ARG A 443 3.65 24.45 -8.10
N ILE A 444 4.47 23.44 -7.83
CA ILE A 444 4.22 22.06 -8.27
C ILE A 444 2.92 21.55 -7.66
N SER A 445 2.76 21.67 -6.34
CA SER A 445 1.56 21.24 -5.61
C SER A 445 0.30 21.87 -6.21
N LYS A 446 0.32 23.18 -6.46
CA LYS A 446 -0.81 23.86 -7.10
C LYS A 446 -1.05 23.38 -8.54
N ASN A 447 0.00 23.21 -9.33
CA ASN A 447 -0.12 22.88 -10.74
C ASN A 447 -0.55 21.43 -10.99
N LEU A 448 -0.22 20.48 -10.10
CA LEU A 448 -0.68 19.10 -10.19
C LEU A 448 -2.22 18.99 -10.14
N THR A 449 -2.87 19.83 -9.32
CA THR A 449 -4.35 19.87 -9.20
C THR A 449 -5.09 20.11 -10.53
N LYS A 450 -4.43 20.72 -11.52
CA LYS A 450 -5.01 20.97 -12.85
C LYS A 450 -5.29 19.69 -13.64
N ARG A 451 -4.76 18.55 -13.21
CA ARG A 451 -4.90 17.23 -13.84
C ARG A 451 -5.99 16.36 -13.19
N TRP A 452 -6.64 16.89 -12.17
CA TRP A 452 -7.69 16.17 -11.49
C TRP A 452 -8.93 16.11 -12.37
N THR A 453 -9.42 14.89 -12.53
CA THR A 453 -10.71 14.59 -13.14
C THR A 453 -11.64 14.07 -12.06
N PRO A 454 -12.94 13.85 -12.36
CA PRO A 454 -13.83 13.14 -11.43
C PRO A 454 -13.33 11.74 -11.02
N TYR A 455 -12.32 11.21 -11.71
CA TYR A 455 -11.74 9.88 -11.49
C TYR A 455 -10.38 9.94 -10.79
N GLY A 456 -9.83 11.12 -10.49
CA GLY A 456 -8.52 11.28 -9.85
C GLY A 456 -7.47 11.95 -10.73
N ALA A 457 -6.21 11.86 -10.28
CA ALA A 457 -5.07 12.54 -10.88
C ALA A 457 -4.49 11.75 -12.07
N GLN A 458 -4.57 12.33 -13.26
CA GLN A 458 -4.04 11.71 -14.49
C GLN A 458 -2.52 11.83 -14.57
N ALA A 459 -1.86 10.74 -14.98
CA ALA A 459 -0.43 10.64 -15.23
C ALA A 459 -0.12 10.78 -16.73
N PRO A 460 0.42 11.92 -17.22
CA PRO A 460 0.73 12.11 -18.64
C PRO A 460 1.69 11.05 -19.21
N GLU A 461 2.67 10.62 -18.41
CA GLU A 461 3.65 9.59 -18.74
C GLU A 461 3.01 8.23 -19.03
N MET A 462 1.81 7.99 -18.50
CA MET A 462 1.10 6.71 -18.57
C MET A 462 -0.20 6.85 -19.37
N GLN A 463 -0.14 7.53 -20.53
CA GLN A 463 -1.29 7.74 -21.41
C GLN A 463 -2.51 8.35 -20.68
N TYR A 464 -2.26 9.23 -19.69
CA TYR A 464 -3.27 9.87 -18.84
C TYR A 464 -4.10 8.91 -17.97
N CYS A 465 -3.59 7.72 -17.68
CA CYS A 465 -4.19 6.82 -16.71
C CYS A 465 -4.03 7.36 -15.28
N VAL A 466 -4.85 6.85 -14.37
CA VAL A 466 -4.79 7.17 -12.95
C VAL A 466 -4.10 6.01 -12.24
N SER A 467 -2.99 6.32 -11.57
CA SER A 467 -2.21 5.36 -10.78
C SER A 467 -2.24 5.74 -9.30
N PRO A 468 -2.86 4.92 -8.43
CA PRO A 468 -2.77 5.05 -6.98
C PRO A 468 -1.35 5.06 -6.41
N PHE A 469 -0.37 4.50 -7.13
CA PHE A 469 1.03 4.56 -6.71
C PHE A 469 1.51 6.01 -6.56
N ILE A 470 1.51 6.77 -7.65
CA ILE A 470 1.98 8.15 -7.64
C ILE A 470 0.98 9.08 -6.99
N SER A 471 -0.32 8.82 -7.14
CA SER A 471 -1.33 9.64 -6.48
C SER A 471 -1.26 9.54 -4.95
N SER A 472 -0.74 8.43 -4.39
CA SER A 472 -0.41 8.34 -2.95
C SER A 472 0.68 9.33 -2.56
N LEU A 473 1.70 9.52 -3.41
CA LEU A 473 2.77 10.50 -3.20
C LEU A 473 2.25 11.93 -3.36
N GLU A 474 1.41 12.21 -4.36
CA GLU A 474 0.75 13.51 -4.54
C GLU A 474 -0.14 13.85 -3.34
N LEU A 475 -0.97 12.90 -2.89
CA LEU A 475 -1.85 13.04 -1.73
C LEU A 475 -1.07 13.52 -0.50
N MET A 476 0.03 12.86 -0.17
CA MET A 476 0.88 13.25 0.96
C MET A 476 1.65 14.54 0.70
N SER A 477 2.07 14.79 -0.54
CA SER A 477 2.83 15.97 -0.97
C SER A 477 2.09 17.27 -0.75
N HIS A 478 0.77 17.31 -1.03
CA HIS A 478 -0.03 18.49 -0.78
C HIS A 478 -0.05 18.89 0.70
N THR A 479 -0.23 17.93 1.60
CA THR A 479 -0.15 18.18 3.05
C THR A 479 1.27 18.58 3.47
N LEU A 480 2.32 17.97 2.90
CA LEU A 480 3.71 18.32 3.18
C LEU A 480 4.02 19.80 2.88
N VAL A 481 3.44 20.39 1.82
CA VAL A 481 3.63 21.81 1.48
C VAL A 481 2.62 22.75 2.17
N GLY A 482 1.77 22.25 3.05
CA GLY A 482 0.83 23.07 3.82
C GLY A 482 -0.51 23.30 3.15
N HIS A 483 -0.88 22.44 2.20
CA HIS A 483 -2.17 22.46 1.52
C HIS A 483 -2.98 21.16 1.76
N PRO A 484 -3.28 20.81 3.02
CA PRO A 484 -4.03 19.59 3.34
C PRO A 484 -5.45 19.57 2.75
N GLU A 485 -6.05 20.72 2.45
CA GLU A 485 -7.34 20.80 1.73
C GLU A 485 -7.26 20.13 0.35
N ARG A 486 -6.13 20.31 -0.37
CA ARG A 486 -5.88 19.62 -1.65
C ARG A 486 -5.79 18.10 -1.42
N SER A 487 -5.16 17.67 -0.32
CA SER A 487 -5.12 16.24 0.03
C SER A 487 -6.52 15.67 0.31
N TYR A 488 -7.36 16.38 1.07
CA TYR A 488 -8.75 15.94 1.32
C TYR A 488 -9.56 15.85 0.03
N GLU A 489 -9.43 16.83 -0.88
CA GLU A 489 -10.11 16.83 -2.17
C GLU A 489 -9.67 15.64 -3.04
N LEU A 490 -8.36 15.41 -3.19
CA LEU A 490 -7.84 14.27 -3.95
C LEU A 490 -8.24 12.93 -3.33
N PHE A 491 -8.18 12.82 -1.99
CA PHE A 491 -8.62 11.64 -1.26
C PHE A 491 -10.07 11.29 -1.59
N LYS A 492 -10.97 12.26 -1.47
CA LYS A 492 -12.41 12.07 -1.75
C LYS A 492 -12.69 11.82 -3.23
N THR A 493 -11.97 12.49 -4.12
CA THR A 493 -12.15 12.34 -5.57
C THR A 493 -11.70 10.97 -6.04
N MET A 494 -10.43 10.63 -5.79
CA MET A 494 -9.80 9.46 -6.37
C MET A 494 -10.12 8.17 -5.62
N TRP A 495 -9.92 8.12 -4.30
CA TRP A 495 -10.27 6.92 -3.54
C TRP A 495 -11.78 6.75 -3.44
N GLY A 496 -12.54 7.85 -3.43
CA GLY A 496 -14.01 7.80 -3.52
C GLY A 496 -14.49 7.19 -4.83
N TYR A 497 -13.90 7.58 -5.97
CA TYR A 497 -14.18 6.92 -7.25
C TYR A 497 -13.74 5.45 -7.21
N MET A 498 -12.48 5.18 -6.87
CA MET A 498 -11.91 3.83 -6.87
C MET A 498 -12.73 2.84 -6.04
N TRP A 499 -13.20 3.26 -4.85
CA TRP A 499 -14.01 2.41 -3.98
C TRP A 499 -15.41 2.14 -4.55
N ASN A 500 -16.01 3.11 -5.25
CA ASN A 500 -17.37 3.03 -5.78
C ASN A 500 -17.44 2.69 -7.27
N ALA A 501 -16.30 2.47 -7.93
CA ALA A 501 -16.26 2.13 -9.33
C ALA A 501 -17.08 0.85 -9.59
N PRO A 502 -17.76 0.72 -10.75
CA PRO A 502 -18.62 -0.43 -11.03
C PRO A 502 -17.91 -1.80 -10.99
N TYR A 503 -16.58 -1.80 -11.18
CA TYR A 503 -15.70 -2.95 -11.14
C TYR A 503 -14.97 -3.12 -9.78
N SER A 504 -15.22 -2.23 -8.82
CA SER A 504 -14.59 -2.27 -7.50
C SER A 504 -14.96 -3.55 -6.76
N VAL A 505 -13.97 -4.09 -6.04
CA VAL A 505 -14.17 -5.26 -5.17
C VAL A 505 -14.62 -4.89 -3.77
N GLN A 506 -14.62 -3.59 -3.41
CA GLN A 506 -15.02 -3.06 -2.10
C GLN A 506 -14.47 -3.85 -0.90
N SER A 507 -13.23 -4.30 -1.02
CA SER A 507 -12.49 -4.99 0.04
C SER A 507 -11.01 -4.66 0.00
N SER A 508 -10.43 -4.61 -1.19
CA SER A 508 -9.04 -4.23 -1.46
C SER A 508 -8.99 -3.15 -2.55
N LEU A 509 -7.81 -2.56 -2.74
CA LEU A 509 -7.58 -1.42 -3.62
C LEU A 509 -6.94 -1.86 -4.94
N ILE A 510 -7.40 -1.29 -6.05
CA ILE A 510 -6.97 -1.64 -7.42
C ILE A 510 -5.61 -1.02 -7.76
N GLU A 511 -4.89 -1.68 -8.66
CA GLU A 511 -3.61 -1.27 -9.21
C GLU A 511 -3.65 0.08 -9.93
N GLY A 512 -4.69 0.33 -10.72
CA GLY A 512 -4.81 1.51 -11.56
C GLY A 512 -5.97 1.38 -12.54
N TYR A 513 -6.29 2.47 -13.24
CA TYR A 513 -7.39 2.54 -14.20
C TYR A 513 -7.20 3.72 -15.16
N ASN A 514 -8.08 3.86 -16.15
CA ASN A 514 -7.91 4.84 -17.20
C ASN A 514 -8.35 6.23 -16.74
N GLY A 515 -7.87 7.27 -17.41
CA GLY A 515 -8.19 8.66 -17.09
C GLY A 515 -9.68 9.03 -17.18
N ASP A 516 -10.50 8.20 -17.83
CA ASP A 516 -11.96 8.33 -17.93
C ASP A 516 -12.72 7.44 -16.93
N GLY A 517 -12.00 6.82 -16.00
CA GLY A 517 -12.53 5.90 -15.00
C GLY A 517 -12.77 4.48 -15.50
N THR A 518 -12.63 4.16 -16.79
CA THR A 518 -12.83 2.77 -17.25
C THR A 518 -11.79 1.81 -16.64
N CYS A 519 -12.18 0.54 -16.45
CA CYS A 519 -11.30 -0.52 -15.97
C CYS A 519 -10.29 -0.89 -17.06
N LYS A 520 -9.29 -0.03 -17.24
CA LYS A 520 -8.27 -0.14 -18.28
C LYS A 520 -6.98 0.43 -17.74
N TYR A 521 -5.89 -0.33 -17.84
CA TYR A 521 -4.56 0.10 -17.49
C TYR A 521 -3.62 -0.26 -18.65
N PRO A 522 -2.68 0.62 -19.05
CA PRO A 522 -1.95 0.50 -20.31
C PRO A 522 -0.81 -0.51 -20.15
N PHE A 523 -1.14 -1.79 -20.28
CA PHE A 523 -0.16 -2.86 -20.41
C PHE A 523 0.13 -3.20 -21.88
N ILE A 524 1.32 -3.71 -22.16
CA ILE A 524 1.64 -4.34 -23.45
C ILE A 524 0.72 -5.56 -23.64
N GLY A 525 0.02 -5.68 -24.78
CA GLY A 525 -0.89 -6.80 -25.05
C GLY A 525 -2.32 -6.70 -24.46
N TYR A 526 -2.56 -5.67 -23.62
CA TYR A 526 -3.82 -5.25 -22.99
C TYR A 526 -4.93 -6.31 -22.82
N ASP A 527 -5.11 -6.75 -21.58
CA ASP A 527 -6.33 -7.40 -21.09
C ASP A 527 -6.75 -6.76 -19.74
N PRO A 528 -7.94 -6.15 -19.62
CA PRO A 528 -8.37 -5.56 -18.36
C PRO A 528 -8.52 -6.58 -17.22
N ALA A 529 -8.72 -7.87 -17.52
CA ALA A 529 -8.75 -8.93 -16.52
C ALA A 529 -7.37 -9.19 -15.87
N TYR A 530 -6.30 -8.59 -16.41
CA TYR A 530 -4.97 -8.62 -15.80
C TYR A 530 -4.76 -7.55 -14.73
N ILE A 531 -5.57 -6.49 -14.68
CA ILE A 531 -5.43 -5.44 -13.65
C ILE A 531 -5.64 -6.07 -12.27
N SER A 532 -4.71 -5.87 -11.34
CA SER A 532 -4.85 -6.37 -9.97
C SER A 532 -5.87 -5.54 -9.20
N HIS A 533 -6.87 -6.16 -8.57
CA HIS A 533 -7.79 -5.49 -7.65
C HIS A 533 -7.33 -5.55 -6.19
N CYS A 534 -6.09 -5.96 -5.97
CA CYS A 534 -5.43 -6.00 -4.68
C CYS A 534 -3.95 -5.64 -4.85
N HIS A 535 -3.65 -4.34 -4.89
CA HIS A 535 -2.30 -3.80 -5.14
C HIS A 535 -1.87 -2.84 -4.01
N PRO A 536 -0.90 -3.20 -3.15
CA PRO A 536 -0.54 -2.43 -1.96
C PRO A 536 -0.03 -1.02 -2.21
N TRP A 537 0.46 -0.69 -3.41
CA TRP A 537 0.87 0.68 -3.74
C TRP A 537 -0.28 1.70 -3.70
N ALA A 538 -1.54 1.24 -3.61
CA ALA A 538 -2.72 2.08 -3.53
C ALA A 538 -3.07 2.49 -2.09
N SER A 539 -2.29 2.04 -1.10
CA SER A 539 -2.56 2.20 0.33
C SER A 539 -2.09 3.53 0.94
N GLY A 540 -1.73 4.52 0.13
CA GLY A 540 -1.32 5.86 0.58
C GLY A 540 -2.22 6.52 1.62
N PRO A 541 -3.57 6.42 1.54
CA PRO A 541 -4.43 7.03 2.55
C PRO A 541 -4.24 6.46 3.95
N THR A 542 -3.89 5.17 4.09
CA THR A 542 -3.61 4.57 5.40
C THR A 542 -2.44 5.30 6.08
N ILE A 543 -1.41 5.65 5.31
CA ILE A 543 -0.27 6.45 5.75
C ILE A 543 -0.70 7.90 6.03
N TRP A 544 -1.31 8.56 5.06
CA TRP A 544 -1.72 9.97 5.15
C TRP A 544 -2.61 10.24 6.38
N LEU A 545 -3.62 9.39 6.61
CA LEU A 545 -4.54 9.51 7.74
C LEU A 545 -3.82 9.33 9.09
N THR A 546 -2.83 8.44 9.16
CA THR A 546 -2.12 8.10 10.40
C THR A 546 -1.00 9.11 10.71
N ASN A 547 -0.09 9.31 9.75
CA ASN A 547 1.14 10.05 9.96
C ASN A 547 1.03 11.54 9.69
N GLN A 548 -0.02 12.00 8.97
CA GLN A 548 -0.22 13.42 8.67
C GLN A 548 -1.52 13.96 9.28
N ILE A 549 -2.69 13.34 9.04
CA ILE A 549 -3.95 13.86 9.59
C ILE A 549 -4.01 13.72 11.11
N VAL A 550 -3.80 12.52 11.66
CA VAL A 550 -3.59 12.37 13.11
C VAL A 550 -2.21 12.87 13.50
N GLY A 551 -1.21 12.69 12.64
CA GLY A 551 0.10 13.31 12.82
C GLY A 551 1.03 12.59 13.79
N ILE A 552 0.87 11.27 13.98
CA ILE A 552 1.73 10.48 14.86
C ILE A 552 2.91 9.87 14.10
N ASN A 553 4.13 10.11 14.59
CA ASN A 553 5.36 9.56 14.00
C ASN A 553 6.36 9.17 15.09
N PHE A 554 7.06 8.05 14.89
CA PHE A 554 8.32 7.81 15.59
C PHE A 554 9.47 8.38 14.77
N LEU A 555 10.49 8.89 15.45
CA LEU A 555 11.67 9.48 14.84
C LEU A 555 12.92 8.64 15.12
N GLY A 556 13.83 8.66 14.15
CA GLY A 556 15.09 7.90 14.19
C GLY A 556 14.88 6.38 14.17
N ASN A 557 15.97 5.65 13.94
CA ASN A 557 15.96 4.19 13.84
C ASN A 557 15.66 3.46 15.17
N GLU A 558 15.90 4.12 16.31
CA GLU A 558 15.62 3.55 17.63
C GLU A 558 14.17 3.79 18.10
N HIS A 559 13.42 4.70 17.47
CA HIS A 559 12.06 5.09 17.86
C HIS A 559 11.93 5.56 19.32
N LYS A 560 12.98 6.18 19.87
CA LYS A 560 12.96 6.79 21.22
C LYS A 560 12.34 8.18 21.23
N GLU A 561 12.12 8.75 20.05
CA GLU A 561 11.49 10.05 19.88
C GLU A 561 10.18 9.92 19.10
N TRP A 562 9.20 10.78 19.42
CA TRP A 562 7.93 10.83 18.72
C TRP A 562 7.43 12.26 18.50
N THR A 563 6.56 12.41 17.50
CA THR A 563 5.78 13.63 17.29
C THR A 563 4.30 13.30 17.20
N PHE A 564 3.47 14.20 17.73
CA PHE A 564 2.02 14.23 17.54
C PHE A 564 1.62 15.62 17.05
N ALA A 565 1.54 15.79 15.73
CA ALA A 565 1.27 17.08 15.10
C ALA A 565 0.21 16.93 13.99
N PRO A 566 -1.09 16.97 14.32
CA PRO A 566 -2.16 16.86 13.34
C PRO A 566 -2.07 17.93 12.25
N GLU A 567 -2.20 17.53 10.98
CA GLU A 567 -2.26 18.43 9.84
C GLU A 567 -3.71 18.59 9.34
N GLY A 568 -4.06 19.79 8.85
CA GLY A 568 -5.35 20.02 8.21
C GLY A 568 -6.58 19.96 9.11
N VAL A 569 -6.43 20.08 10.44
CA VAL A 569 -7.54 20.07 11.40
C VAL A 569 -8.64 21.10 11.08
N PHE A 570 -8.24 22.25 10.52
CA PHE A 570 -9.16 23.33 10.13
C PHE A 570 -9.28 23.51 8.61
N ALA A 571 -8.74 22.57 7.83
CA ALA A 571 -8.83 22.62 6.38
C ALA A 571 -10.26 22.30 5.89
N GLU A 572 -10.57 22.72 4.67
CA GLU A 572 -11.77 22.26 3.99
C GLU A 572 -11.71 20.72 3.81
N GLY A 573 -12.85 20.05 4.04
CA GLY A 573 -12.92 18.58 4.04
C GLY A 573 -12.42 17.89 5.32
N SER A 574 -11.93 18.65 6.31
CA SER A 574 -11.43 18.10 7.59
C SER A 574 -12.49 17.34 8.39
N VAL A 575 -12.02 16.38 9.19
CA VAL A 575 -12.84 15.59 10.12
C VAL A 575 -13.06 16.30 11.45
N GLU A 576 -14.16 15.99 12.14
CA GLU A 576 -14.50 16.53 13.47
C GLU A 576 -13.63 15.95 14.59
N PHE A 577 -13.26 14.68 14.45
CA PHE A 577 -12.24 14.04 15.26
C PHE A 577 -11.52 12.97 14.43
N ALA A 578 -10.28 12.69 14.81
CA ALA A 578 -9.57 11.49 14.39
C ALA A 578 -8.65 11.01 15.50
N GLN A 579 -8.47 9.70 15.59
CA GLN A 579 -7.53 9.03 16.47
C GLN A 579 -6.87 7.87 15.72
N ALA A 580 -5.62 7.62 16.04
CA ALA A 580 -4.85 6.51 15.51
C ALA A 580 -3.86 6.02 16.56
N GLY A 581 -3.32 4.84 16.32
CA GLY A 581 -2.21 4.33 17.11
C GLY A 581 -1.63 3.09 16.48
N PHE A 582 -0.35 2.87 16.69
CA PHE A 582 0.38 1.71 16.18
C PHE A 582 1.55 1.35 17.08
N SER A 583 2.03 0.11 16.98
CA SER A 583 3.14 -0.40 17.78
C SER A 583 4.44 -0.34 16.99
N SER A 584 5.47 0.26 17.59
CA SER A 584 6.87 0.09 17.18
C SER A 584 7.53 -1.04 17.98
N LYS A 585 8.42 -1.82 17.36
CA LYS A 585 9.17 -2.92 18.02
C LYS A 585 10.07 -2.39 19.13
N THR A 586 10.65 -1.20 18.95
CA THR A 586 11.59 -0.58 19.88
C THR A 586 10.97 0.57 20.66
N GLY A 587 10.07 1.33 20.03
CA GLY A 587 9.42 2.51 20.61
C GLY A 587 8.17 2.18 21.43
N GLY A 588 7.60 0.98 21.31
CA GLY A 588 6.37 0.59 22.00
C GLY A 588 5.10 1.10 21.32
N TYR A 589 3.97 1.04 22.03
CA TYR A 589 2.67 1.42 21.49
C TYR A 589 2.35 2.90 21.76
N ILE A 590 2.10 3.65 20.69
CA ILE A 590 1.67 5.05 20.72
C ILE A 590 0.22 5.15 20.24
N THR A 591 -0.58 5.99 20.90
CA THR A 591 -1.89 6.37 20.38
C THR A 591 -2.19 7.83 20.67
N ALA A 592 -2.76 8.52 19.69
CA ALA A 592 -3.13 9.91 19.82
C ALA A 592 -4.38 10.23 19.00
N GLY A 593 -5.00 11.37 19.29
CA GLY A 593 -6.13 11.86 18.53
C GLY A 593 -6.49 13.29 18.86
N PHE A 594 -7.21 13.93 17.94
CA PHE A 594 -7.75 15.27 18.12
C PHE A 594 -9.27 15.28 18.00
N LYS A 595 -9.92 16.25 18.65
CA LYS A 595 -11.36 16.51 18.54
C LYS A 595 -11.65 18.00 18.58
N LYS A 596 -12.40 18.48 17.58
CA LYS A 596 -12.98 19.84 17.57
C LYS A 596 -14.22 19.83 18.46
N HIS A 597 -14.20 20.56 19.57
CA HIS A 597 -15.39 20.76 20.41
C HIS A 597 -16.21 21.95 19.94
N SER A 598 -15.55 22.94 19.33
CA SER A 598 -16.16 24.09 18.66
C SER A 598 -15.14 24.73 17.71
N ALA A 599 -15.54 25.79 17.00
CA ALA A 599 -14.62 26.59 16.20
C ALA A 599 -13.48 27.25 17.01
N ALA A 600 -13.65 27.35 18.34
CA ALA A 600 -12.68 27.96 19.26
C ALA A 600 -11.95 26.96 20.14
N VAL A 601 -12.39 25.70 20.25
CA VAL A 601 -11.84 24.74 21.20
C VAL A 601 -11.44 23.43 20.51
N LEU A 602 -10.15 23.12 20.58
CA LEU A 602 -9.55 21.87 20.11
C LEU A 602 -9.00 21.09 21.30
N GLN A 603 -9.28 19.79 21.32
CA GLN A 603 -8.66 18.85 22.25
C GLN A 603 -7.67 17.97 21.48
N LEU A 604 -6.46 17.79 22.03
CA LEU A 604 -5.41 16.89 21.56
C LEU A 604 -5.08 15.91 22.69
N VAL A 605 -5.12 14.62 22.42
CA VAL A 605 -4.88 13.58 23.42
C VAL A 605 -3.83 12.62 22.91
N ILE A 606 -2.86 12.25 23.76
CA ILE A 606 -1.85 11.25 23.43
C ILE A 606 -1.51 10.39 24.64
N LYS A 607 -1.29 9.11 24.37
CA LYS A 607 -0.58 8.17 25.24
C LYS A 607 0.76 7.85 24.61
N ALA A 608 1.80 8.46 25.18
CA ALA A 608 3.17 8.30 24.75
C ALA A 608 3.82 7.06 25.42
N PRO A 609 4.53 6.21 24.66
CA PRO A 609 5.15 5.00 25.20
C PRO A 609 6.25 5.27 26.23
N ALA A 610 6.49 4.32 27.13
CA ALA A 610 7.58 4.37 28.12
C ALA A 610 8.97 4.52 27.46
N ASN A 611 9.90 5.19 28.15
CA ASN A 611 11.29 5.42 27.69
C ASN A 611 11.40 6.20 26.37
N THR A 612 10.39 7.01 26.04
CA THR A 612 10.42 7.90 24.89
C THR A 612 10.27 9.36 25.30
N THR A 613 10.66 10.26 24.41
CA THR A 613 10.43 11.70 24.53
C THR A 613 9.83 12.25 23.24
N GLY A 614 9.09 13.36 23.28
CA GLY A 614 8.51 13.89 22.07
C GLY A 614 7.91 15.26 22.19
N SER A 615 7.15 15.61 21.16
CA SER A 615 6.47 16.90 21.07
C SER A 615 5.03 16.79 20.57
N ILE A 616 4.19 17.67 21.09
CA ILE A 616 2.83 17.88 20.59
C ILE A 616 2.81 19.17 19.77
N GLY A 617 2.36 19.08 18.52
CA GLY A 617 2.14 20.21 17.64
C GLY A 617 0.69 20.68 17.70
N ILE A 618 0.46 21.89 18.21
CA ILE A 618 -0.83 22.56 18.20
C ILE A 618 -1.02 23.25 16.85
N PRO A 619 -2.03 22.87 16.05
CA PRO A 619 -2.23 23.45 14.71
C PRO A 619 -2.47 24.96 14.76
N VAL A 620 -1.81 25.69 13.87
CA VAL A 620 -2.10 27.11 13.61
C VAL A 620 -3.43 27.25 12.89
N LYS A 621 -4.18 28.30 13.22
CA LYS A 621 -5.44 28.67 12.56
C LYS A 621 -5.28 30.05 11.93
N THR A 622 -5.41 30.15 10.60
CA THR A 622 -4.99 31.30 9.77
C THR A 622 -5.52 32.67 10.22
N ASP A 623 -6.66 32.70 10.93
CA ASP A 623 -7.30 33.94 11.41
C ASP A 623 -7.53 34.00 12.93
N SER A 624 -6.94 33.07 13.69
CA SER A 624 -7.09 33.04 15.16
C SER A 624 -5.75 32.92 15.86
N LYS A 625 -5.63 33.54 17.03
CA LYS A 625 -4.49 33.34 17.94
C LYS A 625 -4.86 32.29 18.97
N ILE A 626 -3.86 31.58 19.50
CA ILE A 626 -4.06 30.78 20.71
C ILE A 626 -4.27 31.73 21.88
N ALA A 627 -5.44 31.65 22.51
CA ALA A 627 -5.78 32.40 23.71
C ALA A 627 -5.27 31.70 24.97
N GLN A 628 -5.40 30.38 25.02
CA GLN A 628 -5.01 29.56 26.17
C GLN A 628 -4.67 28.13 25.73
N VAL A 629 -3.68 27.54 26.39
CA VAL A 629 -3.36 26.10 26.31
C VAL A 629 -3.33 25.54 27.71
N GLU A 630 -4.01 24.41 27.91
CA GLU A 630 -3.99 23.65 29.16
C GLU A 630 -3.49 22.24 28.90
N ILE A 631 -2.60 21.73 29.74
CA ILE A 631 -2.19 20.32 29.75
C ILE A 631 -2.69 19.71 31.05
N ASN A 632 -3.51 18.66 30.97
CA ASN A 632 -4.11 17.98 32.12
C ASN A 632 -4.78 18.97 33.09
N GLY A 633 -5.47 19.98 32.54
CA GLY A 633 -6.17 21.04 33.27
C GLY A 633 -5.29 22.14 33.87
N LYS A 634 -3.99 22.20 33.52
CA LYS A 634 -3.06 23.25 33.98
C LYS A 634 -2.64 24.14 32.81
N PRO A 635 -2.80 25.48 32.92
CA PRO A 635 -2.31 26.40 31.89
C PRO A 635 -0.81 26.26 31.66
N VAL A 636 -0.39 26.30 30.40
CA VAL A 636 1.02 26.29 29.99
C VAL A 636 1.31 27.42 29.01
N GLU A 637 2.51 27.98 29.09
CA GLU A 637 3.02 28.86 28.04
C GLU A 637 3.51 28.02 26.86
N VAL A 638 3.19 28.46 25.64
CA VAL A 638 3.64 27.83 24.40
C VAL A 638 4.59 28.76 23.65
N SER A 639 5.69 28.22 23.16
CA SER A 639 6.60 28.93 22.26
C SER A 639 6.12 28.81 20.81
N LYS A 640 6.38 29.86 20.02
CA LYS A 640 6.39 29.83 18.54
C LYS A 640 7.70 29.15 18.09
N VAL A 641 7.84 28.26 17.10
CA VAL A 641 7.01 27.43 16.19
C VAL A 641 7.95 26.26 15.76
N SER A 642 7.40 25.11 15.34
CA SER A 642 8.11 24.13 14.51
C SER A 642 8.80 24.76 13.28
N SER A 643 9.69 24.04 12.61
CA SER A 643 10.55 24.57 11.53
C SER A 643 9.82 25.19 10.33
N ASN A 644 8.51 24.96 10.15
CA ASN A 644 7.73 25.36 8.97
C ASN A 644 6.55 26.32 9.23
N GLY A 645 6.37 26.84 10.44
CA GLY A 645 5.30 27.82 10.70
C GLY A 645 3.90 27.26 11.01
N ARG A 646 3.69 25.93 10.95
CA ARG A 646 2.33 25.33 10.99
C ARG A 646 1.83 24.93 12.36
N HIS A 647 2.71 24.77 13.35
CA HIS A 647 2.34 24.36 14.70
C HIS A 647 3.06 25.16 15.78
N TYR A 648 2.37 25.39 16.89
CA TYR A 648 3.02 25.72 18.16
C TYR A 648 3.43 24.42 18.84
N LEU A 649 4.66 24.34 19.33
CA LEU A 649 5.19 23.09 19.89
C LEU A 649 5.16 23.10 21.42
N ILE A 650 4.75 21.97 21.99
CA ILE A 650 5.05 21.60 23.38
C ILE A 650 6.12 20.52 23.29
N GLU A 651 7.37 20.87 23.60
CA GLU A 651 8.54 20.00 23.44
C GLU A 651 8.99 19.37 24.75
N GLY A 652 9.87 18.36 24.65
CA GLY A 652 10.50 17.72 25.81
C GLY A 652 9.52 16.94 26.68
N LEU A 653 8.39 16.51 26.11
CA LEU A 653 7.41 15.68 26.80
C LEU A 653 7.98 14.29 26.97
N ALA A 654 7.88 13.75 28.18
CA ALA A 654 8.27 12.37 28.47
C ALA A 654 7.18 11.39 28.05
N ALA A 655 7.40 10.11 28.31
CA ALA A 655 6.35 9.10 28.31
C ALA A 655 5.20 9.49 29.25
N GLY A 656 3.96 9.19 28.86
CA GLY A 656 2.80 9.45 29.70
C GLY A 656 1.53 9.75 28.92
N GLU A 657 0.51 10.17 29.67
CA GLU A 657 -0.80 10.53 29.15
C GLU A 657 -0.97 12.05 29.22
N TYR A 658 -1.30 12.66 28.09
CA TYR A 658 -1.48 14.10 27.95
C TYR A 658 -2.83 14.39 27.32
N ASP A 659 -3.64 15.18 28.01
CA ASP A 659 -4.86 15.81 27.51
C ASP A 659 -4.62 17.31 27.39
N VAL A 660 -4.52 17.80 26.15
CA VAL A 660 -4.22 19.18 25.83
C VAL A 660 -5.48 19.86 25.29
N ILE A 661 -5.94 20.90 25.98
CA ILE A 661 -7.06 21.74 25.55
C ILE A 661 -6.51 23.06 25.04
N VAL A 662 -6.85 23.39 23.80
CA VAL A 662 -6.44 24.62 23.12
C VAL A 662 -7.67 25.47 22.87
N THR A 663 -7.65 26.70 23.39
CA THR A 663 -8.66 27.71 23.11
C THR A 663 -8.09 28.76 22.17
N TYR A 664 -8.74 28.97 21.04
CA TYR A 664 -8.45 29.99 20.05
C TYR A 664 -9.30 31.24 20.30
N ALA A 665 -8.71 32.42 20.10
CA ALA A 665 -9.37 33.72 20.20
C ALA A 665 -10.27 34.04 19.01
#